data_AF-A0A8C1ARZ7-F1
#
_entry.id   AF-A0A8C1ARZ7-F1
#
_cell.length_a   1.000
_cell.length_b   1.000
_cell.length_c   1.000
_cell.angle_alpha   90.00
_cell.angle_beta   90.00
_cell.angle_gamma   90.00
#
_symmetry.space_group_name_H-M   'P 1'
#
loop_
_entity.id
_entity.type
_entity.pdbx_description
1 polymer ?
#
loop_
_entity_poly.entity_id
_entity_poly.type
_entity_poly.pdbx_seq_one_letter_code
_entity_poly.pdbx_strand_id
1 'polypeptide(L)'
;MDTQQFLRDARNGNLEGIQKLLMSKIKEEVKIDINCKGKSKSNHGWTPLHLACYFGHKDVVEALLKAGADANLPNNVGDTPLHKAAFTGRKEVVMLLLQYDACPSVINGMAQIPKDITQSAEIKSMLEAAERTEERKLEEQLLEAAREGAISTLTRLLNMKKPPNISCTDLLGNTPLHCAAYRGQKQCAVKLMQHKANPNIKNKIGSELHLIVASFFKTFNTVEFVAKSIFSQFTVVFIVLVSTPTNVYETLQSDADSNTHRQGCKPLTQAQTKDNCYFTVRCFDDTVHHFKVSQKNDPESTRKRWLEAIEEHSAFSTHYCSQDPDSEEEEDNVVSVHELSDSLQRAEACHQKLETEVLALLSMVKEDGLAEREIFNHPTSLPAPMFSRNDFSIWSILRKCIGMELSKITMPVIFNEPLSFLQRLTEYMEHTYLIHQANASDDSIERMKSVAAFAVSAVASQWERTGKPFNPLLGETYELVRDDLGFRLISEQVSHHPPVSAFHAEGLQKDFVFHGSIYPKLKFWGKSVEAEPKGIITLELPKHNEAYTWTNPTCCVHNIIVGQLWIEQYGSVEVINHRTGEKCCLSFKPCGLFGKELHKVEGYILDKSKKKVYNLYGKWTECMYIVDPATFETYRKNDKKASEDKKSSKQASDSEETPQPGGDSLEVIPGSQLLWRIAPRPVNSAQMYNFTTFAMQLNELDKEIEAVIPKTDSRLRPDIRAMENGDIDLASEEKKRLEEKQRAARKNRSKSDDEWKMRWFHQGPNPHNGSQDWLFSNGYWDRDYSQLPDIY
;
A
#
# COMPACT_ATOMS: atom_id res chain seq x y z
N MET A 1 -27.14 -39.55 16.66
CA MET A 1 -28.53 -39.28 16.26
C MET A 1 -28.67 -37.91 15.62
N ASP A 2 -27.83 -36.95 16.00
CA ASP A 2 -27.97 -35.53 15.69
C ASP A 2 -27.72 -35.20 14.21
N THR A 3 -26.83 -35.92 13.52
CA THR A 3 -26.64 -35.76 12.07
C THR A 3 -27.89 -36.13 11.25
N GLN A 4 -28.60 -37.19 11.66
CA GLN A 4 -29.84 -37.59 10.99
C GLN A 4 -30.96 -36.61 11.29
N GLN A 5 -31.00 -36.08 12.52
CA GLN A 5 -31.93 -35.02 12.89
C GLN A 5 -31.65 -33.74 12.09
N PHE A 6 -30.39 -33.34 11.96
CA PHE A 6 -29.96 -32.17 11.19
C PHE A 6 -30.35 -32.27 9.70
N LEU A 7 -30.15 -33.44 9.07
CA LEU A 7 -30.61 -33.69 7.70
C LEU A 7 -32.15 -33.69 7.58
N ARG A 8 -32.87 -34.20 8.57
CA ARG A 8 -34.35 -34.17 8.60
C ARG A 8 -34.88 -32.76 8.77
N ASP A 9 -34.30 -31.97 9.67
CA ASP A 9 -34.68 -30.58 9.90
C ASP A 9 -34.44 -29.73 8.64
N ALA A 10 -33.31 -29.94 7.96
CA ALA A 10 -33.02 -29.25 6.70
C ALA A 10 -34.00 -29.64 5.59
N ARG A 11 -34.39 -30.92 5.51
CA ARG A 11 -35.39 -31.42 4.55
C ARG A 11 -36.78 -30.83 4.79
N ASN A 12 -37.17 -30.72 6.07
CA ASN A 12 -38.51 -30.31 6.46
C ASN A 12 -38.66 -28.79 6.61
N GLY A 13 -37.57 -28.03 6.48
CA GLY A 13 -37.60 -26.58 6.67
C GLY A 13 -37.67 -26.15 8.14
N ASN A 14 -37.28 -27.02 9.07
CA ASN A 14 -37.31 -26.74 10.50
C ASN A 14 -36.13 -25.83 10.91
N LEU A 15 -36.30 -24.53 10.73
CA LEU A 15 -35.30 -23.52 11.06
C LEU A 15 -34.89 -23.54 12.54
N GLU A 16 -35.86 -23.66 13.45
CA GLU A 16 -35.60 -23.69 14.89
C GLU A 16 -34.74 -24.90 15.28
N GLY A 17 -35.04 -26.08 14.70
CA GLY A 17 -34.24 -27.29 14.88
C GLY A 17 -32.80 -27.13 14.38
N ILE A 18 -32.63 -26.56 13.18
CA ILE A 18 -31.31 -26.25 12.60
C ILE A 18 -30.53 -25.28 13.49
N GLN A 19 -31.16 -24.17 13.90
CA GLN A 19 -30.52 -23.17 14.76
C GLN A 19 -30.13 -23.75 16.12
N LYS A 20 -31.00 -24.56 16.74
CA LYS A 20 -30.69 -25.23 18.01
C LYS A 20 -29.48 -26.14 17.90
N LEU A 21 -29.40 -26.96 16.85
CA LEU A 21 -28.29 -27.88 16.63
C LEU A 21 -27.00 -27.14 16.27
N LEU A 22 -27.07 -26.05 15.49
CA LEU A 22 -25.92 -25.18 15.20
C LEU A 22 -25.42 -24.47 16.47
N MET A 23 -26.30 -23.96 17.32
CA MET A 23 -25.94 -23.34 18.59
C MET A 23 -25.31 -24.34 19.56
N SER A 24 -25.83 -25.58 19.60
CA SER A 24 -25.25 -26.66 20.42
C SER A 24 -23.87 -27.08 19.90
N LYS A 25 -23.65 -27.03 18.58
CA LYS A 25 -22.31 -27.20 17.97
C LYS A 25 -21.35 -26.09 18.38
N ILE A 26 -21.79 -24.83 18.38
CA ILE A 26 -20.96 -23.67 18.78
C ILE A 26 -20.57 -23.76 20.27
N LYS A 27 -21.44 -24.31 21.12
CA LYS A 27 -21.16 -24.56 22.54
C LYS A 27 -20.34 -25.84 22.80
N GLU A 28 -19.90 -26.52 21.74
CA GLU A 28 -19.19 -27.81 21.81
C GLU A 28 -19.99 -28.95 22.47
N GLU A 29 -21.29 -28.77 22.71
CA GLU A 29 -22.18 -29.77 23.29
C GLU A 29 -22.47 -30.93 22.30
N VAL A 30 -22.42 -30.63 20.99
CA VAL A 30 -22.70 -31.61 19.92
C VAL A 30 -21.69 -31.48 18.78
N LYS A 31 -21.09 -32.61 18.38
CA LYS A 31 -20.25 -32.68 17.17
C LYS A 31 -21.10 -32.94 15.93
N ILE A 32 -21.45 -31.89 15.20
CA ILE A 32 -22.14 -31.96 13.90
C ILE A 32 -21.22 -31.47 12.79
N ASP A 33 -21.13 -32.24 11.72
CA ASP A 33 -20.58 -31.77 10.44
C ASP A 33 -21.71 -31.10 9.64
N ILE A 34 -21.53 -29.81 9.33
CA ILE A 34 -22.51 -29.00 8.59
C ILE A 34 -22.65 -29.51 7.14
N ASN A 35 -21.56 -30.08 6.60
CA ASN A 35 -21.49 -30.64 5.26
C ASN A 35 -21.73 -32.17 5.25
N CYS A 36 -22.33 -32.71 6.32
CA CYS A 36 -22.59 -34.14 6.44
C CYS A 36 -23.40 -34.67 5.24
N LYS A 37 -23.02 -35.84 4.74
CA LYS A 37 -23.76 -36.49 3.64
C LYS A 37 -24.76 -37.51 4.18
N GLY A 38 -25.99 -37.46 3.68
CA GLY A 38 -27.02 -38.44 3.97
C GLY A 38 -26.59 -39.84 3.58
N LYS A 39 -26.89 -40.82 4.44
CA LYS A 39 -26.54 -42.24 4.22
C LYS A 39 -27.74 -43.10 3.81
N SER A 40 -28.96 -42.60 4.02
CA SER A 40 -30.19 -43.35 3.71
C SER A 40 -30.50 -43.33 2.22
N LYS A 41 -31.22 -44.34 1.71
CA LYS A 41 -31.63 -44.39 0.29
C LYS A 41 -32.34 -43.12 -0.20
N SER A 42 -33.07 -42.42 0.68
CA SER A 42 -33.85 -41.22 0.33
C SER A 42 -33.05 -39.93 0.18
N ASN A 43 -31.81 -39.87 0.68
CA ASN A 43 -30.95 -38.67 0.64
C ASN A 43 -29.46 -39.03 0.52
N HIS A 44 -29.17 -40.16 -0.11
CA HIS A 44 -27.81 -40.70 -0.17
C HIS A 44 -26.87 -39.72 -0.89
N GLY A 45 -25.82 -39.29 -0.21
CA GLY A 45 -24.85 -38.32 -0.75
C GLY A 45 -25.27 -36.86 -0.69
N TRP A 46 -26.48 -36.54 -0.22
CA TRP A 46 -26.98 -35.16 -0.14
C TRP A 46 -26.61 -34.51 1.19
N THR A 47 -26.23 -33.24 1.14
CA THR A 47 -25.98 -32.43 2.35
C THR A 47 -27.27 -31.77 2.85
N PRO A 48 -27.30 -31.23 4.09
CA PRO A 48 -28.40 -30.41 4.57
C PRO A 48 -28.73 -29.27 3.59
N LEU A 49 -27.72 -28.64 3.00
CA LEU A 49 -27.88 -27.56 2.03
C LEU A 49 -28.57 -28.05 0.74
N HIS A 50 -28.20 -29.22 0.20
CA HIS A 50 -28.92 -29.81 -0.95
C HIS A 50 -30.40 -30.04 -0.66
N LEU A 51 -30.72 -30.54 0.53
CA LEU A 51 -32.09 -30.81 0.94
C LEU A 51 -32.89 -29.50 1.05
N ALA A 52 -32.37 -28.51 1.77
CA ALA A 52 -33.02 -27.21 1.91
C ALA A 52 -33.21 -26.51 0.56
N CYS A 53 -32.21 -26.58 -0.34
CA CYS A 53 -32.28 -25.99 -1.68
C CYS A 53 -33.30 -26.68 -2.58
N TYR A 54 -33.38 -28.01 -2.56
CA TYR A 54 -34.34 -28.78 -3.36
C TYR A 54 -35.79 -28.52 -2.93
N PHE A 55 -36.05 -28.47 -1.62
CA PHE A 55 -37.39 -28.21 -1.09
C PHE A 55 -37.77 -26.72 -1.07
N GLY A 56 -36.81 -25.81 -1.29
CA GLY A 56 -37.07 -24.37 -1.39
C GLY A 56 -37.11 -23.64 -0.04
N HIS A 57 -36.50 -24.21 1.01
CA HIS A 57 -36.52 -23.65 2.37
C HIS A 57 -35.51 -22.52 2.52
N LYS A 58 -35.82 -21.35 1.96
CA LYS A 58 -34.91 -20.18 1.90
C LYS A 58 -34.27 -19.84 3.24
N ASP A 59 -35.05 -19.78 4.32
CA ASP A 59 -34.54 -19.36 5.63
C ASP A 59 -33.56 -20.39 6.23
N VAL A 60 -33.79 -21.67 5.94
CA VAL A 60 -32.87 -22.75 6.32
C VAL A 60 -31.61 -22.72 5.46
N VAL A 61 -31.73 -22.48 4.15
CA VAL A 61 -30.58 -22.28 3.26
C VAL A 61 -29.71 -21.13 3.77
N GLU A 62 -30.32 -20.00 4.13
CA GLU A 62 -29.59 -18.85 4.67
C GLU A 62 -28.89 -19.17 6.00
N ALA A 63 -29.58 -19.88 6.91
CA ALA A 63 -29.00 -20.30 8.18
C ALA A 63 -27.82 -21.26 8.00
N LEU A 64 -27.90 -22.19 7.06
CA LEU A 64 -26.83 -23.14 6.75
C LEU A 64 -25.63 -22.45 6.11
N LEU A 65 -25.85 -21.56 5.12
CA LEU A 65 -24.78 -20.77 4.49
C LEU A 65 -24.07 -19.86 5.49
N LYS A 66 -24.81 -19.16 6.35
CA LYS A 66 -24.26 -18.35 7.45
C LYS A 66 -23.44 -19.17 8.46
N ALA A 67 -23.72 -20.46 8.57
CA ALA A 67 -22.97 -21.38 9.43
C ALA A 67 -21.75 -22.00 8.75
N GLY A 68 -21.45 -21.64 7.49
CA GLY A 68 -20.29 -22.14 6.74
C GLY A 68 -20.57 -23.43 5.95
N ALA A 69 -21.82 -23.70 5.57
CA ALA A 69 -22.12 -24.77 4.63
C ALA A 69 -21.47 -24.47 3.26
N ASP A 70 -20.83 -25.46 2.66
CA ASP A 70 -20.16 -25.32 1.36
C ASP A 70 -21.21 -25.31 0.24
N ALA A 71 -21.36 -24.15 -0.41
CA ALA A 71 -22.31 -23.92 -1.49
C ALA A 71 -21.95 -24.64 -2.80
N ASN A 72 -20.71 -25.13 -2.94
CA ASN A 72 -20.18 -25.76 -4.14
C ASN A 72 -19.91 -27.26 -3.97
N LEU A 73 -20.09 -27.82 -2.77
CA LEU A 73 -19.85 -29.23 -2.49
C LEU A 73 -20.77 -30.15 -3.32
N PRO A 74 -20.23 -31.02 -4.19
CA PRO A 74 -21.06 -31.92 -4.98
C PRO A 74 -21.61 -33.10 -4.14
N ASN A 75 -22.84 -33.49 -4.45
CA ASN A 75 -23.41 -34.78 -4.03
C ASN A 75 -22.79 -35.95 -4.82
N ASN A 76 -23.25 -37.17 -4.56
CA ASN A 76 -22.69 -38.38 -5.20
C ASN A 76 -22.92 -38.48 -6.72
N VAL A 77 -23.77 -37.63 -7.30
CA VAL A 77 -24.03 -37.55 -8.75
C VAL A 77 -23.34 -36.31 -9.35
N GLY A 78 -22.57 -35.57 -8.56
CA GLY A 78 -21.87 -34.36 -8.99
C GLY A 78 -22.73 -33.09 -8.97
N ASP A 79 -24.00 -33.16 -8.56
CA ASP A 79 -24.84 -31.96 -8.45
C ASP A 79 -24.43 -31.15 -7.22
N THR A 80 -24.35 -29.83 -7.38
CA THR A 80 -24.21 -28.88 -6.27
C THR A 80 -25.58 -28.45 -5.71
N PRO A 81 -25.66 -27.76 -4.56
CA PRO A 81 -26.89 -27.15 -4.08
C PRO A 81 -27.56 -26.23 -5.12
N LEU A 82 -26.76 -25.50 -5.91
CA LEU A 82 -27.25 -24.64 -7.00
C LEU A 82 -27.93 -25.45 -8.11
N HIS A 83 -27.42 -26.64 -8.44
CA HIS A 83 -28.11 -27.53 -9.37
C HIS A 83 -29.50 -27.92 -8.85
N LYS A 84 -29.62 -28.24 -7.56
CA LYS A 84 -30.91 -28.63 -6.97
C LYS A 84 -31.92 -27.49 -6.91
N ALA A 85 -31.48 -26.28 -6.55
CA ALA A 85 -32.33 -25.10 -6.57
C ALA A 85 -32.79 -24.75 -7.99
N ALA A 86 -31.89 -24.83 -8.98
CA ALA A 86 -32.20 -24.55 -10.39
C ALA A 86 -33.16 -25.60 -10.99
N PHE A 87 -32.90 -26.90 -10.76
CA PHE A 87 -33.76 -28.00 -11.22
C PHE A 87 -35.20 -27.90 -10.70
N THR A 88 -35.37 -27.46 -9.45
CA THR A 88 -36.69 -27.34 -8.80
C THR A 88 -37.33 -25.96 -8.98
N GLY A 89 -36.69 -25.05 -9.71
CA GLY A 89 -37.24 -23.73 -10.02
C GLY A 89 -37.29 -22.76 -8.84
N ARG A 90 -36.42 -22.91 -7.83
CA ARG A 90 -36.44 -22.11 -6.60
C ARG A 90 -35.66 -20.80 -6.76
N LYS A 91 -36.28 -19.81 -7.42
CA LYS A 91 -35.65 -18.54 -7.78
C LYS A 91 -34.96 -17.83 -6.60
N GLU A 92 -35.66 -17.66 -5.48
CA GLU A 92 -35.14 -16.93 -4.32
C GLU A 92 -33.96 -17.66 -3.67
N VAL A 93 -33.94 -18.99 -3.74
CA VAL A 93 -32.83 -19.81 -3.28
C VAL A 93 -31.65 -19.74 -4.24
N VAL A 94 -31.90 -19.73 -5.56
CA VAL A 94 -30.84 -19.52 -6.57
C VAL A 94 -30.18 -18.16 -6.37
N MET A 95 -30.97 -17.09 -6.19
CA MET A 95 -30.44 -15.76 -5.87
C MET A 95 -29.57 -15.79 -4.62
N LEU A 96 -30.07 -16.42 -3.56
CA LEU A 96 -29.36 -16.50 -2.28
C LEU A 96 -28.05 -17.30 -2.40
N LEU A 97 -28.04 -18.42 -3.13
CA LEU A 97 -26.81 -19.19 -3.35
C LEU A 97 -25.76 -18.40 -4.14
N LEU A 98 -26.16 -17.69 -5.19
CA LEU A 98 -25.25 -16.84 -5.97
C LEU A 98 -24.68 -15.68 -5.14
N GLN A 99 -25.45 -15.15 -4.17
CA GLN A 99 -24.96 -14.14 -3.22
C GLN A 99 -23.91 -14.68 -2.24
N TYR A 100 -23.85 -16.00 -2.03
CA TYR A 100 -22.86 -16.68 -1.19
C TYR A 100 -21.84 -17.46 -2.05
N ASP A 101 -21.47 -16.88 -3.20
CA ASP A 101 -20.40 -17.38 -4.08
C ASP A 101 -20.58 -18.83 -4.58
N ALA A 102 -21.83 -19.28 -4.76
CA ALA A 102 -22.10 -20.51 -5.48
C ALA A 102 -21.69 -20.35 -6.96
N CYS A 103 -20.84 -21.25 -7.45
CA CYS A 103 -20.31 -21.23 -8.80
C CYS A 103 -21.39 -21.70 -9.81
N PRO A 104 -21.78 -20.86 -10.78
CA PRO A 104 -22.83 -21.19 -11.75
C PRO A 104 -22.34 -22.14 -12.86
N SER A 105 -21.04 -22.44 -12.93
CA SER A 105 -20.41 -23.17 -14.03
C SER A 105 -19.93 -24.58 -13.64
N VAL A 106 -20.25 -25.07 -12.43
CA VAL A 106 -19.88 -26.43 -12.00
C VAL A 106 -20.60 -27.47 -12.86
N ILE A 107 -19.84 -28.40 -13.42
CA ILE A 107 -20.34 -29.49 -14.26
C ILE A 107 -20.63 -30.72 -13.37
N ASN A 108 -21.86 -31.22 -13.40
CA ASN A 108 -22.23 -32.44 -12.68
C ASN A 108 -21.76 -33.73 -13.40
N GLY A 109 -22.05 -34.89 -12.81
CA GLY A 109 -21.67 -36.19 -13.37
C GLY A 109 -22.35 -36.53 -14.71
N MET A 110 -23.36 -35.75 -15.13
CA MET A 110 -24.04 -35.87 -16.43
C MET A 110 -23.53 -34.87 -17.47
N ALA A 111 -22.43 -34.18 -17.17
CA ALA A 111 -21.86 -33.12 -18.01
C ALA A 111 -22.78 -31.89 -18.19
N GLN A 112 -23.66 -31.61 -17.23
CA GLN A 112 -24.59 -30.49 -17.24
C GLN A 112 -24.23 -29.46 -16.17
N ILE A 113 -24.49 -28.19 -16.44
CA ILE A 113 -24.38 -27.08 -15.47
C ILE A 113 -25.78 -26.65 -14.97
N PRO A 114 -25.91 -25.87 -13.88
CA PRO A 114 -27.21 -25.47 -13.32
C PRO A 114 -28.20 -24.85 -14.32
N LYS A 115 -27.71 -24.13 -15.35
CA LYS A 115 -28.58 -23.52 -16.36
C LYS A 115 -29.11 -24.52 -17.40
N ASP A 116 -28.48 -25.68 -17.56
CA ASP A 116 -28.92 -26.72 -18.50
C ASP A 116 -30.08 -27.56 -17.95
N ILE A 117 -30.21 -27.59 -16.62
CA ILE A 117 -31.21 -28.43 -15.92
C ILE A 117 -32.44 -27.64 -15.46
N THR A 118 -32.40 -26.31 -15.48
CA THR A 118 -33.56 -25.46 -15.16
C THR A 118 -34.50 -25.35 -16.36
N GLN A 119 -35.80 -25.44 -16.11
CA GLN A 119 -36.84 -25.12 -17.10
C GLN A 119 -37.32 -23.67 -16.99
N SER A 120 -36.91 -22.93 -15.96
CA SER A 120 -37.31 -21.54 -15.73
C SER A 120 -36.42 -20.59 -16.52
N ALA A 121 -37.03 -19.82 -17.43
CA ALA A 121 -36.35 -18.81 -18.23
C ALA A 121 -35.72 -17.70 -17.36
N GLU A 122 -36.38 -17.32 -16.25
CA GLU A 122 -35.84 -16.32 -15.32
C GLU A 122 -34.57 -16.80 -14.62
N ILE A 123 -34.59 -18.04 -14.09
CA ILE A 123 -33.43 -18.64 -13.44
C ILE A 123 -32.29 -18.85 -14.44
N LYS A 124 -32.62 -19.25 -15.67
CA LYS A 124 -31.64 -19.38 -16.75
C LYS A 124 -30.96 -18.03 -17.02
N SER A 125 -31.73 -16.95 -17.15
CA SER A 125 -31.19 -15.60 -17.35
C SER A 125 -30.31 -15.13 -16.17
N MET A 126 -30.72 -15.44 -14.93
CA MET A 126 -29.91 -15.14 -13.74
C MET A 126 -28.56 -15.87 -13.74
N LEU A 127 -28.55 -17.16 -14.10
CA LEU A 127 -27.33 -17.96 -14.16
C LEU A 127 -26.41 -17.49 -15.31
N GLU A 128 -26.98 -17.15 -16.47
CA GLU A 128 -26.25 -16.53 -17.58
C GLU A 128 -25.68 -15.15 -17.21
N ALA A 129 -26.36 -14.38 -16.34
CA ALA A 129 -25.83 -13.13 -15.81
C ALA A 129 -24.69 -13.37 -14.80
N ALA A 130 -24.82 -14.38 -13.94
CA ALA A 130 -23.77 -14.76 -12.99
C ALA A 130 -22.50 -15.27 -13.71
N GLU A 131 -22.63 -16.11 -14.74
CA GLU A 131 -21.52 -16.55 -15.58
C GLU A 131 -20.81 -15.38 -16.27
N ARG A 132 -21.57 -14.45 -16.87
CA ARG A 132 -20.99 -13.24 -17.48
C ARG A 132 -20.27 -12.37 -16.45
N THR A 133 -20.73 -12.36 -15.21
CA THR A 133 -20.07 -11.63 -14.10
C THR A 133 -18.75 -12.31 -13.71
N GLU A 134 -18.70 -13.64 -13.67
CA GLU A 134 -17.48 -14.41 -13.43
C GLU A 134 -16.45 -14.22 -14.55
N GLU A 135 -16.90 -14.24 -15.81
CA GLU A 135 -16.06 -13.96 -16.98
C GLU A 135 -15.47 -12.55 -16.95
N ARG A 136 -16.28 -11.53 -16.63
CA ARG A 136 -15.81 -10.14 -16.48
C ARG A 136 -14.79 -10.00 -15.36
N LYS A 137 -14.98 -10.66 -14.21
CA LYS A 137 -14.00 -10.66 -13.12
C LYS A 137 -12.65 -11.23 -13.57
N LEU A 138 -12.64 -12.27 -14.40
CA LEU A 138 -11.41 -12.84 -14.96
C LEU A 138 -10.77 -11.91 -16.00
N GLU A 139 -11.57 -11.23 -16.82
CA GLU A 139 -11.10 -10.21 -17.78
C GLU A 139 -10.50 -8.99 -17.08
N GLU A 140 -11.11 -8.51 -15.99
CA GLU A 140 -10.59 -7.44 -15.14
C GLU A 140 -9.26 -7.86 -14.48
N GLN A 141 -9.18 -9.08 -13.97
CA GLN A 141 -7.91 -9.63 -13.44
C GLN A 141 -6.83 -9.73 -14.52
N LEU A 142 -7.18 -10.05 -15.77
CA LEU A 142 -6.22 -10.09 -16.89
C LEU A 142 -5.71 -8.69 -17.24
N LEU A 143 -6.61 -7.70 -17.31
CA LEU A 143 -6.26 -6.29 -17.55
C LEU A 143 -5.35 -5.75 -16.44
N GLU A 144 -5.68 -6.04 -15.19
CA GLU A 144 -4.89 -5.62 -14.02
C GLU A 144 -3.53 -6.32 -13.98
N ALA A 145 -3.47 -7.64 -14.19
CA ALA A 145 -2.21 -8.37 -14.22
C ALA A 145 -1.28 -7.87 -15.34
N ALA A 146 -1.85 -7.48 -16.49
CA ALA A 146 -1.08 -6.88 -17.58
C ALA A 146 -0.59 -5.45 -17.24
N ARG A 147 -1.41 -4.66 -16.55
CA ARG A 147 -1.08 -3.29 -16.10
C ARG A 147 0.02 -3.26 -15.05
N GLU A 148 -0.08 -4.13 -14.05
CA GLU A 148 0.81 -4.20 -12.89
C GLU A 148 2.06 -5.09 -13.14
N GLY A 149 2.15 -5.74 -14.30
CA GLY A 149 3.30 -6.59 -14.63
C GLY A 149 3.32 -7.95 -13.92
N ALA A 150 2.17 -8.40 -13.39
CA ALA A 150 2.04 -9.65 -12.65
C ALA A 150 2.07 -10.89 -13.57
N ILE A 151 3.26 -11.22 -14.08
CA ILE A 151 3.49 -12.26 -15.09
C ILE A 151 3.00 -13.66 -14.69
N SER A 152 3.09 -14.02 -13.41
CA SER A 152 2.64 -15.31 -12.88
C SER A 152 1.12 -15.42 -12.93
N THR A 153 0.39 -14.39 -12.49
CA THR A 153 -1.07 -14.30 -12.57
C THR A 153 -1.55 -14.27 -14.02
N LEU A 154 -0.92 -13.44 -14.86
CA LEU A 154 -1.24 -13.34 -16.28
C LEU A 154 -1.05 -14.68 -17.00
N THR A 155 0.07 -15.36 -16.75
CA THR A 155 0.35 -16.70 -17.30
C THR A 155 -0.67 -17.74 -16.81
N ARG A 156 -1.04 -17.69 -15.52
CA ARG A 156 -2.06 -18.59 -14.96
C ARG A 156 -3.41 -18.39 -15.63
N LEU A 157 -3.84 -17.15 -15.83
CA LEU A 157 -5.12 -16.81 -16.47
C LEU A 157 -5.17 -17.25 -17.94
N LEU A 158 -4.11 -16.97 -18.70
CA LEU A 158 -4.03 -17.33 -20.13
C LEU A 158 -3.95 -18.84 -20.37
N ASN A 159 -3.50 -19.62 -19.38
CA ASN A 159 -3.41 -21.08 -19.45
C ASN A 159 -4.64 -21.81 -18.87
N MET A 160 -5.69 -21.08 -18.48
CA MET A 160 -6.93 -21.71 -18.03
C MET A 160 -7.60 -22.52 -19.17
N LYS A 161 -8.34 -23.56 -18.81
CA LYS A 161 -9.11 -24.38 -19.78
C LYS A 161 -10.09 -23.55 -20.61
N LYS A 162 -10.63 -22.48 -20.01
CA LYS A 162 -11.39 -21.41 -20.66
C LYS A 162 -10.74 -20.07 -20.27
N PRO A 163 -9.78 -19.55 -21.05
CA PRO A 163 -9.10 -18.31 -20.70
C PRO A 163 -10.03 -17.10 -20.88
N PRO A 164 -9.85 -16.02 -20.10
CA PRO A 164 -10.55 -14.76 -20.32
C PRO A 164 -10.22 -14.19 -21.70
N ASN A 165 -11.11 -13.35 -22.24
CA ASN A 165 -10.90 -12.76 -23.55
C ASN A 165 -9.64 -11.86 -23.56
N ILE A 166 -8.64 -12.24 -24.36
CA ILE A 166 -7.38 -11.48 -24.46
C ILE A 166 -7.55 -10.11 -25.11
N SER A 167 -8.65 -9.89 -25.84
CA SER A 167 -9.03 -8.59 -26.40
C SER A 167 -10.10 -7.88 -25.57
N CYS A 168 -10.32 -8.29 -24.32
CA CYS A 168 -11.15 -7.52 -23.39
C CYS A 168 -10.65 -6.08 -23.29
N THR A 169 -11.53 -5.16 -22.94
CA THR A 169 -11.17 -3.74 -22.83
C THR A 169 -11.67 -3.14 -21.54
N ASP A 170 -10.90 -2.22 -20.97
CA ASP A 170 -11.36 -1.37 -19.89
C ASP A 170 -12.37 -0.32 -20.38
N LEU A 171 -12.85 0.54 -19.47
CA LEU A 171 -13.80 1.60 -19.80
C LEU A 171 -13.29 2.57 -20.89
N LEU A 172 -11.97 2.70 -21.03
CA LEU A 172 -11.28 3.55 -22.01
C LEU A 172 -10.99 2.84 -23.34
N GLY A 173 -11.28 1.54 -23.44
CA GLY A 173 -11.01 0.75 -24.64
C GLY A 173 -9.60 0.16 -24.68
N ASN A 174 -8.83 0.20 -23.60
CA ASN A 174 -7.48 -0.38 -23.58
C ASN A 174 -7.57 -1.90 -23.42
N THR A 175 -6.87 -2.63 -24.28
CA THR A 175 -6.68 -4.08 -24.13
C THR A 175 -5.60 -4.39 -23.08
N PRO A 176 -5.49 -5.64 -22.58
CA PRO A 176 -4.37 -6.04 -21.74
C PRO A 176 -3.01 -5.68 -22.36
N LEU A 177 -2.89 -5.78 -23.70
CA LEU A 177 -1.66 -5.42 -24.40
C LEU A 177 -1.40 -3.91 -24.37
N HIS A 178 -2.43 -3.06 -24.47
CA HIS A 178 -2.29 -1.62 -24.25
C HIS A 178 -1.85 -1.31 -22.82
N CYS A 179 -2.46 -1.97 -21.83
CA CYS A 179 -2.11 -1.78 -20.42
C CYS A 179 -0.66 -2.15 -20.13
N ALA A 180 -0.21 -3.31 -20.62
CA ALA A 180 1.17 -3.76 -20.47
C ALA A 180 2.15 -2.84 -21.20
N ALA A 181 1.82 -2.42 -22.43
CA ALA A 181 2.67 -1.56 -23.22
C ALA A 181 2.81 -0.14 -22.63
N TYR A 182 1.70 0.48 -22.23
CA TYR A 182 1.68 1.84 -21.67
C TYR A 182 2.50 1.95 -20.38
N ARG A 183 2.54 0.87 -19.58
CA ARG A 183 3.26 0.80 -18.31
C ARG A 183 4.67 0.18 -18.43
N GLY A 184 5.13 -0.15 -19.64
CA GLY A 184 6.46 -0.74 -19.85
C GLY A 184 6.63 -2.18 -19.35
N GLN A 185 5.54 -2.93 -19.20
CA GLN A 185 5.54 -4.30 -18.66
C GLN A 185 5.94 -5.35 -19.72
N LYS A 186 7.25 -5.39 -20.02
CA LYS A 186 7.84 -6.16 -21.13
C LYS A 186 7.43 -7.64 -21.14
N GLN A 187 7.59 -8.35 -20.02
CA GLN A 187 7.31 -9.79 -19.94
C GLN A 187 5.82 -10.11 -20.15
N CYS A 188 4.92 -9.25 -19.66
CA CYS A 188 3.48 -9.40 -19.85
C CYS A 188 3.07 -9.13 -21.31
N ALA A 189 3.64 -8.10 -21.95
CA ALA A 189 3.39 -7.82 -23.36
C ALA A 189 3.84 -8.98 -24.27
N VAL A 190 5.04 -9.53 -24.03
CA VAL A 190 5.54 -10.72 -24.75
C VAL A 190 4.60 -11.91 -24.55
N LYS A 191 4.17 -12.16 -23.30
CA LYS A 191 3.28 -13.27 -23.00
C LYS A 191 1.90 -13.11 -23.67
N LEU A 192 1.35 -11.91 -23.71
CA LEU A 192 0.10 -11.60 -24.40
C LEU A 192 0.24 -11.82 -25.92
N MET A 193 1.33 -11.40 -26.54
CA MET A 193 1.58 -11.65 -27.97
C MET A 193 1.79 -13.14 -28.28
N GLN A 194 2.47 -13.89 -27.41
CA GLN A 194 2.58 -15.36 -27.54
C GLN A 194 1.21 -16.05 -27.54
N HIS A 195 0.24 -15.49 -26.82
CA HIS A 195 -1.16 -15.94 -26.81
C HIS A 195 -2.03 -15.21 -27.85
N LYS A 196 -1.42 -14.65 -28.91
CA LYS A 196 -2.07 -14.03 -30.08
C LYS A 196 -2.89 -12.77 -29.78
N ALA A 197 -2.50 -11.96 -28.79
CA ALA A 197 -3.07 -10.63 -28.62
C ALA A 197 -2.83 -9.79 -29.89
N ASN A 198 -3.89 -9.17 -30.42
CA ASN A 198 -3.80 -8.36 -31.64
C ASN A 198 -3.26 -6.96 -31.30
N PRO A 199 -2.08 -6.57 -31.82
CA PRO A 199 -1.54 -5.24 -31.57
C PRO A 199 -2.30 -4.14 -32.30
N ASN A 200 -3.08 -4.45 -33.34
CA ASN A 200 -3.73 -3.44 -34.18
C ASN A 200 -5.09 -2.96 -33.66
N ILE A 201 -5.53 -3.41 -32.47
CA ILE A 201 -6.78 -2.96 -31.87
C ILE A 201 -6.61 -1.50 -31.44
N LYS A 202 -7.54 -0.61 -31.82
CA LYS A 202 -7.54 0.79 -31.39
C LYS A 202 -8.38 0.94 -30.13
N ASN A 203 -7.89 1.72 -29.16
CA ASN A 203 -8.68 2.13 -28.01
C ASN A 203 -9.67 3.26 -28.38
N LYS A 204 -10.53 3.67 -27.45
CA LYS A 204 -11.58 4.69 -27.72
C LYS A 204 -11.03 6.09 -27.99
N ILE A 205 -9.74 6.32 -27.74
CA ILE A 205 -9.03 7.58 -28.02
C ILE A 205 -8.29 7.55 -29.37
N GLY A 206 -8.43 6.48 -30.17
CA GLY A 206 -7.89 6.39 -31.53
C GLY A 206 -6.39 6.11 -31.61
N SER A 207 -5.73 5.78 -30.49
CA SER A 207 -4.31 5.47 -30.47
C SER A 207 -4.05 4.12 -31.15
N GLU A 208 -3.24 4.13 -32.21
CA GLU A 208 -2.66 2.92 -32.80
C GLU A 208 -1.45 2.47 -31.97
N LEU A 209 -1.31 1.16 -31.78
CA LEU A 209 -0.15 0.52 -31.16
C LEU A 209 1.14 0.62 -32.02
N HIS A 210 1.18 1.54 -32.99
CA HIS A 210 2.33 1.79 -33.86
C HIS A 210 3.46 2.53 -33.13
N LEU A 211 3.14 3.32 -32.11
CA LEU A 211 4.13 4.01 -31.26
C LEU A 211 4.79 3.10 -30.22
N ILE A 212 4.19 1.95 -29.91
CA ILE A 212 4.67 1.01 -28.89
C ILE A 212 5.72 0.05 -29.45
N VAL A 213 5.57 -0.41 -30.70
CA VAL A 213 6.56 -1.32 -31.34
C VAL A 213 7.88 -0.58 -31.62
N ALA A 214 7.83 0.70 -32.02
CA ALA A 214 9.02 1.56 -32.13
C ALA A 214 9.70 1.82 -30.77
N SER A 215 8.93 1.89 -29.68
CA SER A 215 9.49 1.97 -28.31
C SER A 215 10.07 0.64 -27.83
N PHE A 216 9.53 -0.49 -28.32
CA PHE A 216 9.96 -1.85 -27.96
C PHE A 216 11.41 -2.11 -28.40
N PHE A 217 11.80 -1.61 -29.58
CA PHE A 217 13.19 -1.66 -30.07
C PHE A 217 14.13 -0.63 -29.42
N LYS A 218 13.58 0.46 -28.85
CA LYS A 218 14.35 1.47 -28.08
C LYS A 218 14.87 0.96 -26.73
N THR A 219 14.36 -0.19 -26.24
CA THR A 219 14.59 -0.64 -24.85
C THR A 219 15.54 -1.84 -24.71
N PHE A 220 16.39 -2.11 -25.72
CA PHE A 220 17.59 -2.96 -25.56
C PHE A 220 18.75 -2.22 -24.87
N ASN A 221 18.57 -0.94 -24.52
CA ASN A 221 19.56 -0.14 -23.81
C ASN A 221 19.30 -0.17 -22.29
N THR A 222 19.87 -1.15 -21.58
CA THR A 222 20.16 -1.02 -20.14
C THR A 222 21.36 -1.88 -19.80
N VAL A 223 22.54 -1.26 -19.68
CA VAL A 223 23.63 -1.76 -18.83
C VAL A 223 23.62 -0.90 -17.57
N GLU A 224 23.35 -1.51 -16.42
CA GLU A 224 23.46 -0.86 -15.12
C GLU A 224 24.90 -0.95 -14.61
N PHE A 225 25.47 0.17 -14.15
CA PHE A 225 26.73 0.20 -13.43
C PHE A 225 26.58 1.00 -12.14
N VAL A 226 27.04 0.45 -11.02
CA VAL A 226 27.04 1.10 -9.70
C VAL A 226 28.48 1.12 -9.17
N ALA A 227 29.08 2.30 -9.03
CA ALA A 227 30.29 2.49 -8.23
C ALA A 227 30.24 3.81 -7.45
N LYS A 228 30.61 3.71 -6.16
CA LYS A 228 30.64 4.80 -5.17
C LYS A 228 32.11 5.21 -4.95
N SER A 229 32.42 6.50 -5.06
CA SER A 229 33.73 7.03 -4.63
C SER A 229 33.55 7.91 -3.41
N ILE A 230 34.39 7.71 -2.39
CA ILE A 230 34.42 8.52 -1.17
C ILE A 230 35.75 9.26 -1.16
N PHE A 231 35.71 10.59 -1.22
CA PHE A 231 36.72 11.43 -0.59
C PHE A 231 36.06 12.59 0.15
N SER A 232 36.65 12.92 1.29
CA SER A 232 36.20 13.91 2.26
C SER A 232 35.94 15.28 1.64
N GLN A 233 34.76 15.81 1.94
CA GLN A 233 34.20 17.10 1.52
C GLN A 233 33.76 17.15 0.05
N PHE A 234 32.49 17.56 -0.13
CA PHE A 234 31.72 17.73 -1.37
C PHE A 234 30.81 16.57 -1.81
N THR A 235 29.71 17.01 -2.41
CA THR A 235 28.41 16.41 -2.70
C THR A 235 28.45 15.02 -3.34
N VAL A 236 27.51 14.16 -2.93
CA VAL A 236 27.21 12.88 -3.58
C VAL A 236 26.58 13.15 -4.95
N VAL A 237 27.20 12.68 -6.03
CA VAL A 237 26.64 12.80 -7.39
C VAL A 237 26.41 11.41 -7.98
N PHE A 238 25.25 11.22 -8.60
CA PHE A 238 24.88 10.06 -9.40
C PHE A 238 25.31 10.29 -10.85
N ILE A 239 25.95 9.30 -11.48
CA ILE A 239 26.24 9.33 -12.92
C ILE A 239 25.17 8.50 -13.62
N VAL A 240 24.43 9.10 -14.56
CA VAL A 240 23.48 8.42 -15.44
C VAL A 240 23.96 8.59 -16.89
N LEU A 241 24.37 7.50 -17.54
CA LEU A 241 24.66 7.48 -18.97
C LEU A 241 23.39 7.05 -19.72
N VAL A 242 22.69 8.02 -20.32
CA VAL A 242 21.54 7.76 -21.22
C VAL A 242 22.03 7.77 -22.66
N SER A 243 21.80 6.67 -23.38
CA SER A 243 22.02 6.60 -24.83
C SER A 243 20.73 6.96 -25.57
N THR A 244 20.58 8.24 -25.93
CA THR A 244 19.80 8.70 -27.10
C THR A 244 20.50 9.91 -27.74
N PRO A 245 20.32 10.15 -29.06
CA PRO A 245 21.17 11.06 -29.82
C PRO A 245 20.80 12.52 -29.56
N THR A 246 21.37 13.10 -28.52
CA THR A 246 21.72 14.52 -28.33
C THR A 246 22.18 14.67 -26.88
N ASN A 247 23.46 14.99 -26.68
CA ASN A 247 24.02 15.21 -25.34
C ASN A 247 23.31 16.36 -24.60
N VAL A 248 22.82 16.15 -23.38
CA VAL A 248 22.95 17.08 -22.22
C VAL A 248 22.89 16.29 -20.90
N TYR A 249 23.76 16.63 -19.95
CA TYR A 249 23.70 16.21 -18.54
C TYR A 249 23.31 17.43 -17.71
N GLU A 250 22.42 17.29 -16.73
CA GLU A 250 21.99 18.40 -15.88
C GLU A 250 22.29 18.12 -14.41
N THR A 251 23.05 19.04 -13.80
CA THR A 251 23.57 18.92 -12.43
C THR A 251 22.64 19.52 -11.36
N LEU A 252 21.52 20.13 -11.76
CA LEU A 252 20.47 20.67 -10.88
C LEU A 252 19.09 20.46 -11.53
N GLN A 253 18.15 19.91 -10.77
CA GLN A 253 16.80 19.55 -11.24
C GLN A 253 15.98 20.76 -11.75
N SER A 254 16.34 22.00 -11.37
CA SER A 254 15.68 23.22 -11.85
C SER A 254 15.92 23.54 -13.32
N ASP A 255 17.07 23.14 -13.86
CA ASP A 255 17.44 23.46 -15.25
C ASP A 255 16.79 22.46 -16.22
N ALA A 256 16.59 21.22 -15.75
CA ALA A 256 15.79 20.16 -16.40
C ALA A 256 14.32 20.55 -16.55
N ASP A 257 13.74 21.10 -15.49
CA ASP A 257 12.33 21.47 -15.47
C ASP A 257 12.05 22.73 -16.34
N SER A 258 13.07 23.51 -16.71
CA SER A 258 12.94 24.77 -17.45
C SER A 258 13.36 24.72 -18.93
N ASN A 259 13.90 23.60 -19.40
CA ASN A 259 14.27 23.36 -20.82
C ASN A 259 15.18 24.45 -21.42
N THR A 260 16.26 24.81 -20.71
CA THR A 260 17.17 25.89 -21.12
C THR A 260 18.49 25.34 -21.68
N HIS A 261 18.69 25.36 -23.00
CA HIS A 261 19.92 24.86 -23.64
C HIS A 261 21.07 25.89 -23.67
N ARG A 262 22.30 25.48 -23.32
CA ARG A 262 23.54 26.26 -23.60
C ARG A 262 24.34 25.60 -24.74
N GLN A 263 24.93 26.42 -25.60
CA GLN A 263 25.50 26.02 -26.90
C GLN A 263 27.03 25.77 -26.85
N GLY A 264 27.52 24.61 -27.34
CA GLY A 264 28.91 24.34 -27.77
C GLY A 264 29.64 23.16 -27.09
N CYS A 265 29.88 22.03 -27.79
CA CYS A 265 30.55 20.81 -27.24
C CYS A 265 31.67 20.23 -28.15
N LYS A 266 32.63 19.45 -27.58
CA LYS A 266 33.76 18.73 -28.27
C LYS A 266 33.97 17.26 -27.77
N PRO A 267 34.70 16.37 -28.51
CA PRO A 267 34.76 14.90 -28.27
C PRO A 267 35.71 14.41 -27.14
N LEU A 268 35.38 13.22 -26.58
CA LEU A 268 36.08 12.52 -25.47
C LEU A 268 37.50 12.00 -25.78
N THR A 269 37.93 12.04 -27.04
CA THR A 269 39.20 11.49 -27.52
C THR A 269 40.44 12.27 -27.07
N GLN A 270 40.27 13.35 -26.30
CA GLN A 270 41.36 14.22 -25.81
C GLN A 270 41.73 14.00 -24.33
N ALA A 271 41.29 12.89 -23.73
CA ALA A 271 41.66 12.50 -22.38
C ALA A 271 43.19 12.29 -22.24
N GLN A 272 43.85 13.05 -21.37
CA GLN A 272 45.28 12.92 -21.08
C GLN A 272 45.55 12.12 -19.80
N THR A 273 46.66 11.38 -19.78
CA THR A 273 47.11 10.53 -18.66
C THR A 273 48.25 11.19 -17.89
N LYS A 274 48.36 10.88 -16.58
CA LYS A 274 49.51 11.27 -15.76
C LYS A 274 50.28 10.12 -15.11
N ASP A 275 49.73 8.89 -15.01
CA ASP A 275 50.48 7.70 -14.53
C ASP A 275 49.81 6.36 -14.91
N ASN A 276 50.58 5.26 -15.02
CA ASN A 276 50.18 3.95 -15.60
C ASN A 276 49.01 3.21 -14.90
N CYS A 277 48.57 3.65 -13.73
CA CYS A 277 47.42 3.07 -13.00
C CYS A 277 46.27 4.04 -12.82
N TYR A 278 46.44 5.27 -13.29
CA TYR A 278 45.52 6.38 -13.09
C TYR A 278 45.22 7.05 -14.42
N PHE A 279 43.95 7.01 -14.83
CA PHE A 279 43.53 7.71 -16.03
C PHE A 279 42.35 8.62 -15.76
N THR A 280 42.24 9.64 -16.61
CA THR A 280 41.29 10.73 -16.46
C THR A 280 40.36 10.76 -17.64
N VAL A 281 39.06 10.71 -17.40
CA VAL A 281 38.05 10.90 -18.44
C VAL A 281 37.46 12.28 -18.25
N ARG A 282 37.67 13.16 -19.23
CA ARG A 282 37.03 14.47 -19.27
C ARG A 282 35.71 14.34 -20.03
N CYS A 283 34.61 14.53 -19.32
CA CYS A 283 33.27 14.55 -19.86
C CYS A 283 33.03 15.87 -20.62
N PHE A 284 31.96 15.89 -21.41
CA PHE A 284 31.59 17.00 -22.29
C PHE A 284 31.01 18.21 -21.55
N ASP A 285 30.74 18.10 -20.25
CA ASP A 285 30.43 19.19 -19.33
C ASP A 285 31.69 19.74 -18.62
N ASP A 286 32.88 19.42 -19.14
CA ASP A 286 34.21 19.70 -18.57
C ASP A 286 34.48 19.05 -17.21
N THR A 287 33.60 18.19 -16.70
CA THR A 287 33.90 17.40 -15.51
C THR A 287 34.98 16.37 -15.81
N VAL A 288 35.92 16.20 -14.89
CA VAL A 288 37.06 15.29 -15.05
C VAL A 288 36.95 14.20 -14.01
N HIS A 289 36.69 12.97 -14.44
CA HIS A 289 36.64 11.79 -13.58
C HIS A 289 37.99 11.08 -13.56
N HIS A 290 38.40 10.65 -12.38
CA HIS A 290 39.67 9.97 -12.14
C HIS A 290 39.40 8.51 -11.84
N PHE A 291 39.99 7.60 -12.63
CA PHE A 291 39.86 6.16 -12.47
C PHE A 291 41.20 5.53 -12.10
N LYS A 292 41.16 4.50 -11.25
CA LYS A 292 42.33 3.72 -10.84
C LYS A 292 42.13 2.24 -11.14
N VAL A 293 43.07 1.63 -11.86
CA VAL A 293 43.07 0.18 -12.16
C VAL A 293 44.10 -0.52 -11.28
N SER A 294 43.77 -1.73 -10.81
CA SER A 294 44.67 -2.54 -9.99
C SER A 294 45.96 -2.88 -10.74
N GLN A 295 47.11 -2.77 -10.06
CA GLN A 295 48.43 -3.06 -10.63
C GLN A 295 48.64 -4.56 -10.94
N LYS A 296 47.80 -5.43 -10.39
CA LYS A 296 47.98 -6.89 -10.44
C LYS A 296 47.55 -7.53 -11.77
N ASN A 297 46.64 -6.90 -12.52
CA ASN A 297 45.98 -7.50 -13.70
C ASN A 297 46.19 -6.69 -14.99
N ASP A 298 47.44 -6.67 -15.49
CA ASP A 298 47.86 -6.03 -16.76
C ASP A 298 47.01 -4.79 -17.14
N PRO A 299 47.24 -3.65 -16.47
CA PRO A 299 46.33 -2.50 -16.48
C PRO A 299 46.08 -1.93 -17.88
N GLU A 300 47.04 -2.07 -18.79
CA GLU A 300 46.93 -1.52 -20.15
C GLU A 300 46.02 -2.34 -21.06
N SER A 301 46.11 -3.68 -21.00
CA SER A 301 45.28 -4.55 -21.85
C SER A 301 43.83 -4.59 -21.37
N THR A 302 43.62 -4.59 -20.05
CA THR A 302 42.28 -4.49 -19.45
C THR A 302 41.63 -3.14 -19.77
N ARG A 303 42.38 -2.04 -19.65
CA ARG A 303 41.93 -0.70 -20.05
C ARG A 303 41.59 -0.62 -21.55
N LYS A 304 42.42 -1.21 -22.40
CA LYS A 304 42.21 -1.20 -23.85
C LYS A 304 40.94 -1.94 -24.25
N ARG A 305 40.72 -3.15 -23.69
CA ARG A 305 39.47 -3.92 -23.91
C ARG A 305 38.23 -3.16 -23.47
N TRP A 306 38.33 -2.44 -22.35
CA TRP A 306 37.26 -1.58 -21.86
C TRP A 306 36.91 -0.44 -22.82
N LEU A 307 37.92 0.29 -23.29
CA LEU A 307 37.72 1.41 -24.21
C LEU A 307 37.20 0.94 -25.58
N GLU A 308 37.73 -0.18 -26.09
CA GLU A 308 37.28 -0.78 -27.36
C GLU A 308 35.84 -1.29 -27.29
N ALA A 309 35.43 -1.93 -26.17
CA ALA A 309 34.05 -2.40 -26.00
C ALA A 309 33.05 -1.23 -25.93
N ILE A 310 33.43 -0.12 -25.31
CA ILE A 310 32.62 1.11 -25.25
C ILE A 310 32.52 1.76 -26.64
N GLU A 311 33.62 1.79 -27.38
CA GLU A 311 33.69 2.37 -28.73
C GLU A 311 32.90 1.57 -29.76
N GLU A 312 33.02 0.23 -29.76
CA GLU A 312 32.26 -0.67 -30.64
C GLU A 312 30.74 -0.55 -30.39
N HIS A 313 30.33 -0.52 -29.12
CA HIS A 313 28.92 -0.32 -28.75
C HIS A 313 28.42 1.06 -29.21
N SER A 314 29.21 2.12 -29.02
CA SER A 314 28.85 3.48 -29.44
C SER A 314 28.76 3.62 -30.96
N ALA A 315 29.68 2.99 -31.71
CA ALA A 315 29.70 3.03 -33.17
C ALA A 315 28.49 2.31 -33.78
N PHE A 316 28.11 1.15 -33.24
CA PHE A 316 26.92 0.41 -33.67
C PHE A 316 25.64 1.23 -33.44
N SER A 317 25.50 1.87 -32.27
CA SER A 317 24.35 2.74 -31.96
C SER A 317 24.25 3.98 -32.86
N THR A 318 25.38 4.50 -33.36
CA THR A 318 25.39 5.71 -34.20
C THR A 318 25.00 5.41 -35.64
N HIS A 319 25.40 4.25 -36.19
CA HIS A 319 25.14 3.86 -37.58
C HIS A 319 23.65 3.66 -37.92
N TYR A 320 22.85 3.19 -36.96
CA TYR A 320 21.41 2.94 -37.14
C TYR A 320 20.51 4.10 -36.69
N CYS A 321 21.06 5.14 -36.04
CA CYS A 321 20.31 6.34 -35.62
C CYS A 321 20.32 7.48 -36.65
N SER A 322 21.19 7.43 -37.66
CA SER A 322 21.35 8.50 -38.66
C SER A 322 20.52 8.32 -39.95
N GLN A 323 19.60 7.35 -39.98
CA GLN A 323 18.59 7.30 -41.05
C GLN A 323 17.36 8.07 -40.58
N ASP A 324 17.29 9.35 -40.95
CA ASP A 324 16.13 10.21 -40.71
C ASP A 324 14.91 9.70 -41.49
N PRO A 325 13.70 9.63 -40.90
CA PRO A 325 12.48 9.25 -41.62
C PRO A 325 11.87 10.37 -42.47
N ASP A 326 12.42 11.59 -42.43
CA ASP A 326 11.80 12.81 -42.97
C ASP A 326 12.43 13.34 -44.27
N SER A 327 13.16 12.52 -45.03
CA SER A 327 13.42 12.85 -46.44
C SER A 327 12.28 12.29 -47.30
N GLU A 328 11.52 13.17 -47.95
CA GLU A 328 10.36 12.89 -48.83
C GLU A 328 10.68 12.08 -50.11
N GLU A 329 11.75 11.29 -50.14
CA GLU A 329 12.07 10.38 -51.24
C GLU A 329 12.50 9.04 -50.65
N GLU A 330 11.55 8.09 -50.51
CA GLU A 330 11.75 6.63 -50.69
C GLU A 330 10.47 5.87 -50.29
N GLU A 331 9.43 5.94 -51.15
CA GLU A 331 8.56 4.78 -51.35
C GLU A 331 9.43 3.70 -52.03
N ASP A 332 9.83 2.64 -51.29
CA ASP A 332 10.19 1.27 -51.79
C ASP A 332 11.35 0.54 -51.08
N ASN A 333 11.58 0.73 -49.77
CA ASN A 333 12.47 -0.18 -49.02
C ASN A 333 11.72 -0.98 -47.93
N VAL A 334 11.06 -2.06 -48.37
CA VAL A 334 10.59 -3.13 -47.49
C VAL A 334 11.80 -3.90 -46.99
N VAL A 335 12.32 -3.54 -45.81
CA VAL A 335 13.36 -4.32 -45.13
C VAL A 335 12.82 -5.70 -44.79
N SER A 336 13.52 -6.74 -45.24
CA SER A 336 13.03 -8.11 -45.10
C SER A 336 13.22 -8.64 -43.68
N VAL A 337 12.33 -9.53 -43.24
CA VAL A 337 12.36 -10.16 -41.90
C VAL A 337 13.68 -10.91 -41.62
N HIS A 338 14.43 -11.29 -42.66
CA HIS A 338 15.76 -11.92 -42.51
C HIS A 338 16.84 -10.94 -42.05
N GLU A 339 16.83 -9.68 -42.51
CA GLU A 339 17.86 -8.67 -42.17
C GLU A 339 17.71 -8.16 -40.73
N LEU A 340 16.49 -8.20 -40.18
CA LEU A 340 16.19 -7.90 -38.78
C LEU A 340 16.71 -8.98 -37.82
N SER A 341 16.68 -10.26 -38.23
CA SER A 341 17.18 -11.37 -37.41
C SER A 341 18.72 -11.32 -37.27
N ASP A 342 19.43 -11.04 -38.35
CA ASP A 342 20.90 -10.96 -38.33
C ASP A 342 21.41 -9.71 -37.58
N SER A 343 20.63 -8.62 -37.63
CA SER A 343 20.94 -7.39 -36.88
C SER A 343 20.71 -7.56 -35.38
N LEU A 344 19.67 -8.31 -34.99
CA LEU A 344 19.42 -8.68 -33.59
C LEU A 344 20.56 -9.54 -33.02
N GLN A 345 21.01 -10.54 -33.78
CA GLN A 345 22.05 -11.46 -33.34
C GLN A 345 23.42 -10.77 -33.16
N ARG A 346 23.71 -9.73 -33.97
CA ARG A 346 24.91 -8.88 -33.83
C ARG A 346 24.82 -7.94 -32.64
N ALA A 347 23.65 -7.37 -32.36
CA ALA A 347 23.44 -6.50 -31.19
C ALA A 347 23.57 -7.27 -29.87
N GLU A 348 23.01 -8.49 -29.80
CA GLU A 348 23.13 -9.38 -28.63
C GLU A 348 24.59 -9.76 -28.35
N ALA A 349 25.40 -10.01 -29.38
CA ALA A 349 26.82 -10.33 -29.24
C ALA A 349 27.66 -9.16 -28.70
N CYS A 350 27.39 -7.92 -29.16
CA CYS A 350 28.07 -6.73 -28.66
C CYS A 350 27.72 -6.44 -27.19
N HIS A 351 26.45 -6.63 -26.80
CA HIS A 351 26.00 -6.42 -25.43
C HIS A 351 26.60 -7.43 -24.45
N GLN A 352 26.64 -8.72 -24.82
CA GLN A 352 27.28 -9.77 -24.01
C GLN A 352 28.77 -9.50 -23.75
N LYS A 353 29.48 -8.94 -24.74
CA LYS A 353 30.90 -8.59 -24.62
C LYS A 353 31.10 -7.48 -23.58
N LEU A 354 30.21 -6.49 -23.53
CA LEU A 354 30.26 -5.39 -22.57
C LEU A 354 29.93 -5.86 -21.14
N GLU A 355 28.89 -6.67 -20.96
CA GLU A 355 28.54 -7.24 -19.64
C GLU A 355 29.68 -8.10 -19.06
N THR A 356 30.34 -8.87 -19.91
CA THR A 356 31.47 -9.72 -19.50
C THR A 356 32.63 -8.88 -18.93
N GLU A 357 32.96 -7.77 -19.57
CA GLU A 357 34.04 -6.88 -19.11
C GLU A 357 33.65 -6.09 -17.85
N VAL A 358 32.37 -5.72 -17.71
CA VAL A 358 31.79 -5.09 -16.50
C VAL A 358 31.86 -6.01 -15.28
N LEU A 359 31.49 -7.28 -15.44
CA LEU A 359 31.56 -8.28 -14.38
C LEU A 359 33.01 -8.56 -13.95
N ALA A 360 33.95 -8.56 -14.90
CA ALA A 360 35.37 -8.70 -14.61
C ALA A 360 35.89 -7.57 -13.70
N LEU A 361 35.46 -6.32 -13.96
CA LEU A 361 35.84 -5.18 -13.11
C LEU A 361 35.22 -5.26 -11.71
N LEU A 362 33.94 -5.65 -11.59
CA LEU A 362 33.29 -5.82 -10.29
C LEU A 362 33.98 -6.90 -9.44
N SER A 363 34.46 -7.97 -10.08
CA SER A 363 35.28 -8.99 -9.43
C SER A 363 36.62 -8.43 -8.94
N MET A 364 37.29 -7.62 -9.77
CA MET A 364 38.56 -6.97 -9.40
C MET A 364 38.41 -5.97 -8.24
N VAL A 365 37.30 -5.24 -8.17
CA VAL A 365 37.02 -4.30 -7.06
C VAL A 365 36.77 -5.04 -5.74
N LYS A 366 36.16 -6.23 -5.79
CA LYS A 366 35.96 -7.08 -4.61
C LYS A 366 37.27 -7.70 -4.08
N GLU A 367 38.21 -8.03 -4.96
CA GLU A 367 39.47 -8.68 -4.57
C GLU A 367 40.50 -7.74 -3.91
N ASP A 368 40.42 -6.43 -4.12
CA ASP A 368 41.38 -5.45 -3.57
C ASP A 368 40.94 -4.82 -2.22
N GLY A 369 39.88 -5.32 -1.58
CA GLY A 369 39.57 -5.04 -0.16
C GLY A 369 39.21 -3.60 0.20
N LEU A 370 38.68 -2.82 -0.75
CA LEU A 370 38.35 -1.39 -0.59
C LEU A 370 36.86 -1.10 -0.28
N ALA A 371 36.11 -2.09 0.20
CA ALA A 371 34.79 -1.96 0.84
C ALA A 371 34.84 -2.83 2.11
N GLU A 372 34.44 -2.44 3.32
CA GLU A 372 33.35 -1.57 3.79
C GLU A 372 33.73 -0.99 5.17
N ARG A 373 33.34 0.26 5.45
CA ARG A 373 33.06 0.69 6.83
C ARG A 373 31.53 0.71 6.98
N GLU A 374 31.08 0.09 8.06
CA GLU A 374 29.71 -0.27 8.44
C GLU A 374 28.64 0.77 8.03
N ILE A 375 27.75 0.35 7.13
CA ILE A 375 26.45 0.99 6.87
C ILE A 375 25.42 0.09 7.57
N PHE A 376 24.67 0.63 8.53
CA PHE A 376 23.60 -0.10 9.21
C PHE A 376 22.57 -0.58 8.16
N ASN A 377 22.53 -1.90 7.94
CA ASN A 377 21.58 -2.56 7.04
C ASN A 377 20.23 -2.70 7.74
N HIS A 378 19.38 -1.67 7.66
CA HIS A 378 18.00 -1.82 8.13
C HIS A 378 17.20 -2.82 7.26
N PRO A 379 16.36 -3.67 7.86
CA PRO A 379 15.57 -4.66 7.15
C PRO A 379 14.54 -3.99 6.24
N THR A 380 14.38 -4.55 5.05
CA THR A 380 13.40 -4.13 4.04
C THR A 380 12.20 -5.07 3.97
N SER A 381 12.09 -6.01 4.93
CA SER A 381 11.04 -7.02 5.00
C SER A 381 10.86 -7.53 6.43
N LEU A 382 9.64 -7.95 6.79
CA LEU A 382 9.39 -8.70 8.03
C LEU A 382 9.88 -10.15 7.90
N PRO A 383 10.14 -10.87 9.01
CA PRO A 383 10.55 -12.27 9.01
C PRO A 383 9.57 -13.23 8.32
N ALA A 384 8.26 -12.94 8.38
CA ALA A 384 7.22 -13.74 7.74
C ALA A 384 6.19 -12.84 7.02
N PRO A 385 5.61 -13.31 5.90
CA PRO A 385 4.52 -12.60 5.24
C PRO A 385 3.24 -12.63 6.07
N MET A 386 2.33 -11.70 5.79
CA MET A 386 1.00 -11.70 6.40
C MET A 386 0.17 -12.92 5.97
N PHE A 387 -0.68 -13.41 6.87
CA PHE A 387 -1.63 -14.48 6.58
C PHE A 387 -2.83 -13.95 5.76
N SER A 388 -3.48 -14.87 5.03
CA SER A 388 -4.71 -14.58 4.30
C SER A 388 -5.84 -14.23 5.28
N ARG A 389 -6.40 -13.02 5.17
CA ARG A 389 -7.57 -12.58 5.94
C ARG A 389 -8.90 -13.07 5.35
N ASN A 390 -8.87 -13.66 4.16
CA ASN A 390 -10.07 -14.02 3.39
C ASN A 390 -10.90 -15.14 4.03
N ASP A 391 -10.34 -15.87 4.99
CA ASP A 391 -11.03 -16.98 5.66
C ASP A 391 -11.84 -16.54 6.90
N PHE A 392 -11.78 -15.26 7.29
CA PHE A 392 -12.38 -14.76 8.52
C PHE A 392 -13.19 -13.46 8.36
N SER A 393 -14.48 -13.51 8.69
CA SER A 393 -15.35 -12.33 8.69
C SER A 393 -15.32 -11.57 10.02
N ILE A 394 -14.97 -10.28 9.99
CA ILE A 394 -15.04 -9.34 11.13
C ILE A 394 -16.46 -9.27 11.72
N TRP A 395 -17.49 -9.47 10.89
CA TRP A 395 -18.89 -9.47 11.31
C TRP A 395 -19.20 -10.54 12.37
N SER A 396 -18.58 -11.71 12.27
CA SER A 396 -18.81 -12.82 13.23
C SER A 396 -18.46 -12.43 14.67
N ILE A 397 -17.54 -11.47 14.83
CA ILE A 397 -17.11 -10.90 16.11
C ILE A 397 -17.98 -9.71 16.46
N LEU A 398 -18.13 -8.72 15.56
CA LEU A 398 -18.90 -7.50 15.82
C LEU A 398 -20.38 -7.75 16.12
N ARG A 399 -20.97 -8.83 15.57
CA ARG A 399 -22.35 -9.24 15.88
C ARG A 399 -22.54 -9.63 17.34
N LYS A 400 -21.52 -10.20 17.99
CA LYS A 400 -21.53 -10.52 19.43
C LYS A 400 -21.38 -9.26 20.30
N CYS A 401 -21.11 -8.12 19.68
CA CYS A 401 -20.69 -6.88 20.32
C CYS A 401 -21.73 -5.74 20.22
N ILE A 402 -22.89 -6.00 19.62
CA ILE A 402 -23.97 -5.01 19.50
C ILE A 402 -24.44 -4.61 20.91
N GLY A 403 -24.18 -3.35 21.29
CA GLY A 403 -24.52 -2.78 22.60
C GLY A 403 -23.37 -2.69 23.62
N MET A 404 -22.15 -3.10 23.26
CA MET A 404 -20.94 -3.00 24.10
C MET A 404 -19.93 -1.96 23.56
N GLU A 405 -19.08 -1.43 24.44
CA GLU A 405 -17.97 -0.55 24.05
C GLU A 405 -16.85 -1.39 23.39
N LEU A 406 -16.53 -1.11 22.11
CA LEU A 406 -15.59 -1.90 21.28
C LEU A 406 -14.19 -2.07 21.87
N SER A 407 -13.76 -1.11 22.71
CA SER A 407 -12.45 -1.14 23.37
C SER A 407 -12.30 -2.27 24.40
N LYS A 408 -13.40 -2.85 24.88
CA LYS A 408 -13.43 -3.92 25.90
C LYS A 408 -13.38 -5.34 25.30
N ILE A 409 -13.28 -5.46 23.98
CA ILE A 409 -13.35 -6.74 23.27
C ILE A 409 -11.96 -7.14 22.77
N THR A 410 -11.51 -8.32 23.15
CA THR A 410 -10.28 -8.93 22.64
C THR A 410 -10.50 -9.32 21.18
N MET A 411 -9.93 -8.55 20.25
CA MET A 411 -9.92 -8.91 18.83
C MET A 411 -9.00 -10.12 18.61
N PRO A 412 -9.39 -11.10 17.79
CA PRO A 412 -8.48 -12.17 17.39
C PRO A 412 -7.21 -11.62 16.73
N VAL A 413 -6.07 -12.27 16.97
CA VAL A 413 -4.75 -11.87 16.46
C VAL A 413 -4.73 -11.72 14.94
N ILE A 414 -5.54 -12.50 14.23
CA ILE A 414 -5.67 -12.42 12.77
C ILE A 414 -6.18 -11.05 12.24
N PHE A 415 -6.81 -10.23 13.07
CA PHE A 415 -7.20 -8.87 12.65
C PHE A 415 -6.15 -7.84 13.01
N ASN A 416 -5.10 -8.25 13.72
CA ASN A 416 -4.00 -7.39 14.05
C ASN A 416 -3.04 -7.21 12.86
N GLU A 417 -2.16 -6.25 13.03
CA GLU A 417 -0.86 -6.17 12.38
C GLU A 417 0.21 -6.28 13.48
N PRO A 418 1.45 -6.71 13.15
CA PRO A 418 2.51 -6.96 14.13
C PRO A 418 3.17 -5.66 14.63
N LEU A 419 2.37 -4.67 15.04
CA LEU A 419 2.83 -3.43 15.68
C LEU A 419 1.91 -3.09 16.86
N SER A 420 2.49 -2.56 17.93
CA SER A 420 1.77 -1.91 19.03
C SER A 420 1.18 -0.58 18.54
N PHE A 421 0.11 -0.10 19.17
CA PHE A 421 -0.41 1.23 18.87
C PHE A 421 0.63 2.33 19.17
N LEU A 422 1.55 2.11 20.11
CA LEU A 422 2.67 3.01 20.38
C LEU A 422 3.61 3.16 19.17
N GLN A 423 3.89 2.04 18.49
CA GLN A 423 4.65 2.02 17.24
C GLN A 423 3.87 2.70 16.11
N ARG A 424 2.56 2.43 15.99
CA ARG A 424 1.69 3.10 14.99
C ARG A 424 1.70 4.62 15.15
N LEU A 425 1.73 5.14 16.39
CA LEU A 425 1.85 6.58 16.65
C LEU A 425 3.23 7.13 16.24
N THR A 426 4.29 6.32 16.35
CA THR A 426 5.64 6.72 15.97
C THR A 426 5.77 6.96 14.45
N GLU A 427 4.90 6.37 13.63
CA GLU A 427 4.81 6.64 12.18
C GLU A 427 4.54 8.13 11.87
N TYR A 428 4.06 8.92 12.83
CA TYR A 428 3.97 10.40 12.68
C TYR A 428 5.33 11.03 12.31
N MET A 429 6.44 10.40 12.70
CA MET A 429 7.80 10.91 12.48
C MET A 429 8.41 10.47 11.14
N GLU A 430 7.68 9.74 10.27
CA GLU A 430 8.23 9.27 8.98
C GLU A 430 8.76 10.41 8.10
N HIS A 431 8.12 11.58 8.15
CA HIS A 431 8.48 12.75 7.34
C HIS A 431 9.08 13.89 8.17
N THR A 432 9.90 13.56 9.17
CA THR A 432 10.54 14.53 10.10
C THR A 432 11.35 15.61 9.38
N TYR A 433 11.85 15.37 8.16
CA TYR A 433 12.53 16.39 7.36
C TYR A 433 11.69 17.66 7.14
N LEU A 434 10.34 17.57 7.17
CA LEU A 434 9.45 18.73 7.09
C LEU A 434 9.54 19.62 8.33
N ILE A 435 9.77 19.03 9.51
CA ILE A 435 10.02 19.80 10.74
C ILE A 435 11.37 20.52 10.63
N HIS A 436 12.41 19.83 10.16
CA HIS A 436 13.73 20.46 9.95
C HIS A 436 13.66 21.59 8.91
N GLN A 437 12.89 21.41 7.83
CA GLN A 437 12.62 22.45 6.84
C GLN A 437 11.90 23.65 7.46
N ALA A 438 10.89 23.42 8.31
CA ALA A 438 10.24 24.49 9.05
C ALA A 438 11.25 25.22 9.95
N ASN A 439 12.06 24.49 10.72
CA ASN A 439 13.02 25.10 11.63
C ASN A 439 14.14 25.89 10.90
N ALA A 440 14.51 25.48 9.69
CA ALA A 440 15.49 26.17 8.85
C ALA A 440 14.98 27.53 8.31
N SER A 441 13.66 27.69 8.16
CA SER A 441 13.07 28.92 7.59
C SER A 441 12.91 30.04 8.60
N ASP A 442 13.29 31.26 8.21
CA ASP A 442 13.11 32.48 9.01
C ASP A 442 11.72 33.13 8.82
N ASP A 443 11.02 32.83 7.72
CA ASP A 443 9.65 33.30 7.46
C ASP A 443 8.60 32.39 8.14
N SER A 444 7.76 32.97 9.01
CA SER A 444 6.72 32.26 9.76
C SER A 444 5.66 31.59 8.88
N ILE A 445 5.36 32.17 7.71
CA ILE A 445 4.43 31.58 6.76
C ILE A 445 5.06 30.37 6.07
N GLU A 446 6.33 30.44 5.68
CA GLU A 446 7.05 29.27 5.15
C GLU A 446 7.12 28.14 6.19
N ARG A 447 7.34 28.48 7.47
CA ARG A 447 7.24 27.49 8.56
C ARG A 447 5.85 26.87 8.62
N MET A 448 4.79 27.68 8.59
CA MET A 448 3.41 27.18 8.60
C MET A 448 3.12 26.23 7.42
N LYS A 449 3.67 26.49 6.22
CA LYS A 449 3.55 25.57 5.08
C LYS A 449 4.13 24.19 5.39
N SER A 450 5.36 24.16 5.92
CA SER A 450 6.04 22.91 6.29
C SER A 450 5.35 22.19 7.45
N VAL A 451 4.87 22.91 8.47
CA VAL A 451 4.11 22.31 9.59
C VAL A 451 2.77 21.75 9.12
N ALA A 452 2.05 22.44 8.22
CA ALA A 452 0.82 21.92 7.62
C ALA A 452 1.09 20.66 6.79
N ALA A 453 2.19 20.62 6.03
CA ALA A 453 2.61 19.44 5.28
C ALA A 453 2.94 18.28 6.22
N PHE A 454 3.66 18.56 7.31
CA PHE A 454 3.96 17.57 8.33
C PHE A 454 2.69 16.99 8.95
N ALA A 455 1.72 17.83 9.35
CA ALA A 455 0.45 17.39 9.92
C ALA A 455 -0.36 16.46 8.99
N VAL A 456 -0.35 16.70 7.67
CA VAL A 456 -0.98 15.81 6.69
C VAL A 456 -0.15 14.53 6.50
N SER A 457 1.17 14.66 6.37
CA SER A 457 2.06 13.51 6.14
C SER A 457 2.07 12.51 7.31
N ALA A 458 1.90 12.98 8.54
CA ALA A 458 1.89 12.16 9.75
C ALA A 458 0.77 11.11 9.73
N VAL A 459 -0.32 11.37 9.00
CA VAL A 459 -1.45 10.44 8.88
C VAL A 459 -1.52 9.75 7.52
N ALA A 460 -0.50 9.88 6.67
CA ALA A 460 -0.50 9.36 5.30
C ALA A 460 -0.34 7.83 5.23
N SER A 461 0.47 7.24 6.12
CA SER A 461 0.80 5.81 6.10
C SER A 461 -0.41 4.88 6.32
N GLN A 462 -1.56 5.42 6.73
CA GLN A 462 -2.77 4.68 7.09
C GLN A 462 -3.49 4.06 5.89
N TRP A 463 -3.23 4.50 4.66
CA TRP A 463 -3.88 3.97 3.45
C TRP A 463 -3.66 2.45 3.35
N GLU A 464 -4.69 1.65 3.04
CA GLU A 464 -4.65 0.17 2.96
C GLU A 464 -4.19 -0.58 4.24
N ARG A 465 -3.82 0.11 5.32
CA ARG A 465 -3.42 -0.46 6.63
C ARG A 465 -4.64 -0.84 7.45
N THR A 466 -5.43 -1.80 6.94
CA THR A 466 -6.67 -2.27 7.56
C THR A 466 -6.46 -3.15 8.80
N GLY A 467 -5.21 -3.51 9.10
CA GLY A 467 -4.85 -4.23 10.33
C GLY A 467 -4.97 -3.34 11.56
N LYS A 468 -5.52 -3.88 12.64
CA LYS A 468 -5.58 -3.19 13.93
C LYS A 468 -4.21 -3.33 14.64
N PRO A 469 -3.53 -2.26 15.05
CA PRO A 469 -2.37 -2.43 15.92
C PRO A 469 -2.76 -3.09 17.25
N PHE A 470 -1.81 -3.75 17.91
CA PHE A 470 -2.04 -4.31 19.24
C PHE A 470 -2.37 -3.20 20.23
N ASN A 471 -3.38 -3.43 21.06
CA ASN A 471 -3.69 -2.53 22.16
C ASN A 471 -2.52 -2.60 23.17
N PRO A 472 -1.84 -1.48 23.47
CA PRO A 472 -0.72 -1.50 24.40
C PRO A 472 -1.21 -1.86 25.82
N LEU A 473 -0.37 -2.57 26.57
CA LEU A 473 -0.60 -2.82 27.99
C LEU A 473 -0.37 -1.55 28.80
N LEU A 474 -1.03 -1.37 29.95
CA LEU A 474 -0.77 -0.25 30.85
C LEU A 474 0.69 -0.27 31.32
N GLY A 475 1.42 0.82 31.08
CA GLY A 475 2.87 0.91 31.36
C GLY A 475 3.77 0.33 30.28
N GLU A 476 3.20 -0.15 29.16
CA GLU A 476 3.98 -0.46 27.97
C GLU A 476 4.65 0.81 27.45
N THR A 477 5.91 0.69 27.06
CA THR A 477 6.69 1.77 26.47
C THR A 477 7.11 1.40 25.05
N TYR A 478 7.50 2.39 24.28
CA TYR A 478 8.21 2.19 23.02
C TYR A 478 9.13 3.36 22.75
N GLU A 479 10.40 3.06 22.44
CA GLU A 479 11.37 4.05 21.97
C GLU A 479 11.78 3.87 20.51
N LEU A 480 12.17 4.96 19.88
CA LEU A 480 12.83 4.96 18.58
C LEU A 480 13.89 6.06 18.55
N VAL A 481 15.11 5.72 18.14
CA VAL A 481 16.18 6.68 17.85
C VAL A 481 16.54 6.52 16.38
N ARG A 482 16.54 7.63 15.63
CA ARG A 482 16.86 7.67 14.20
C ARG A 482 17.90 8.76 13.97
N ASP A 483 19.17 8.36 14.01
CA ASP A 483 20.29 9.29 13.78
C ASP A 483 20.28 9.85 12.35
N ASP A 484 19.88 9.04 11.37
CA ASP A 484 19.74 9.43 9.97
C ASP A 484 18.63 10.46 9.73
N LEU A 485 17.56 10.41 10.54
CA LEU A 485 16.44 11.37 10.50
C LEU A 485 16.54 12.46 11.58
N GLY A 486 17.56 12.41 12.43
CA GLY A 486 17.85 13.46 13.42
C GLY A 486 16.89 13.54 14.61
N PHE A 487 16.22 12.46 15.04
CA PHE A 487 15.32 12.51 16.21
C PHE A 487 15.40 11.28 17.12
N ARG A 488 14.90 11.44 18.35
CA ARG A 488 14.53 10.33 19.23
C ARG A 488 13.11 10.52 19.76
N LEU A 489 12.41 9.41 20.01
CA LEU A 489 11.02 9.38 20.46
C LEU A 489 10.86 8.36 21.59
N ILE A 490 10.07 8.71 22.59
CA ILE A 490 9.54 7.81 23.62
C ILE A 490 8.02 7.93 23.67
N SER A 491 7.35 6.80 23.86
CA SER A 491 5.91 6.73 24.11
C SER A 491 5.60 5.76 25.25
N GLU A 492 4.51 6.03 25.98
CA GLU A 492 4.02 5.22 27.10
C GLU A 492 2.49 5.08 27.01
N GLN A 493 1.98 3.89 27.31
CA GLN A 493 0.55 3.68 27.55
C GLN A 493 0.18 4.15 28.96
N VAL A 494 -0.19 5.43 29.05
CA VAL A 494 -0.48 6.13 30.31
C VAL A 494 -1.88 5.85 30.88
N SER A 495 -2.80 5.27 30.10
CA SER A 495 -4.09 4.83 30.62
C SER A 495 -4.67 3.70 29.79
N HIS A 496 -5.43 2.80 30.41
CA HIS A 496 -6.11 1.69 29.71
C HIS A 496 -7.64 1.88 29.64
N HIS A 497 -8.24 2.67 30.55
CA HIS A 497 -9.67 2.98 30.56
C HIS A 497 -9.91 4.45 30.93
N PRO A 498 -10.06 5.35 29.94
CA PRO A 498 -9.93 5.11 28.49
C PRO A 498 -8.49 4.79 28.07
N PRO A 499 -8.26 4.12 26.92
CA PRO A 499 -6.92 3.85 26.41
C PRO A 499 -6.27 5.15 25.92
N VAL A 500 -5.26 5.63 26.62
CA VAL A 500 -4.50 6.85 26.26
C VAL A 500 -3.03 6.47 26.10
N SER A 501 -2.46 6.85 24.96
CA SER A 501 -1.04 6.69 24.65
C SER A 501 -0.41 8.08 24.55
N ALA A 502 0.61 8.34 25.35
CA ALA A 502 1.36 9.59 25.31
C ALA A 502 2.68 9.38 24.56
N PHE A 503 3.15 10.39 23.85
CA PHE A 503 4.44 10.35 23.15
C PHE A 503 5.16 11.68 23.24
N HIS A 504 6.49 11.61 23.16
CA HIS A 504 7.39 12.74 23.16
C HIS A 504 8.58 12.44 22.26
N ALA A 505 8.78 13.29 21.26
CA ALA A 505 9.91 13.26 20.36
C ALA A 505 10.70 14.56 20.45
N GLU A 506 12.01 14.45 20.34
CA GLU A 506 12.92 15.59 20.34
C GLU A 506 13.96 15.41 19.23
N GLY A 507 14.28 16.50 18.55
CA GLY A 507 15.38 16.52 17.60
C GLY A 507 16.71 16.30 18.32
N LEU A 508 17.61 15.52 17.75
CA LEU A 508 18.91 15.21 18.36
C LEU A 508 19.79 16.46 18.53
N GLN A 509 19.54 17.49 17.71
CA GLN A 509 20.17 18.80 17.81
C GLN A 509 19.42 19.77 18.74
N LYS A 510 18.38 19.29 19.44
CA LYS A 510 17.47 20.08 20.29
C LYS A 510 16.77 21.20 19.51
N ASP A 511 16.51 20.94 18.24
CA ASP A 511 16.02 21.91 17.26
C ASP A 511 14.49 21.92 17.14
N PHE A 512 13.82 20.86 17.60
CA PHE A 512 12.37 20.78 17.77
C PHE A 512 11.97 19.85 18.92
N VAL A 513 10.74 20.02 19.41
CA VAL A 513 10.06 19.06 20.30
C VAL A 513 8.67 18.77 19.75
N PHE A 514 8.30 17.51 19.59
CA PHE A 514 7.01 17.07 19.07
C PHE A 514 6.35 16.09 20.04
N HIS A 515 5.20 16.44 20.58
CA HIS A 515 4.56 15.64 21.63
C HIS A 515 3.04 15.71 21.58
N GLY A 516 2.41 14.80 22.31
CA GLY A 516 0.97 14.78 22.49
C GLY A 516 0.50 13.48 23.12
N SER A 517 -0.81 13.38 23.26
CA SER A 517 -1.46 12.17 23.75
C SER A 517 -2.67 11.83 22.89
N ILE A 518 -2.89 10.54 22.60
CA ILE A 518 -3.97 10.07 21.73
C ILE A 518 -4.85 9.06 22.47
N TYR A 519 -6.15 9.35 22.48
CA TYR A 519 -7.22 8.43 22.83
C TYR A 519 -8.08 8.14 21.59
N PRO A 520 -7.93 6.96 20.95
CA PRO A 520 -8.74 6.58 19.79
C PRO A 520 -10.15 6.16 20.25
N LYS A 521 -11.11 7.07 20.23
CA LYS A 521 -12.50 6.79 20.60
C LYS A 521 -13.21 6.09 19.43
N LEU A 522 -13.57 4.83 19.63
CA LEU A 522 -14.24 4.02 18.61
C LEU A 522 -15.77 4.18 18.64
N LYS A 523 -16.39 4.28 17.45
CA LYS A 523 -17.84 4.26 17.24
C LYS A 523 -18.19 3.33 16.07
N PHE A 524 -19.25 2.54 16.20
CA PHE A 524 -19.73 1.65 15.15
C PHE A 524 -21.02 2.18 14.52
N TRP A 525 -21.04 2.25 13.19
CA TRP A 525 -22.13 2.82 12.39
C TRP A 525 -22.79 1.79 11.49
N GLY A 526 -22.90 0.54 11.94
CA GLY A 526 -23.48 -0.54 11.16
C GLY A 526 -22.50 -1.10 10.13
N LYS A 527 -22.12 -0.36 9.09
CA LYS A 527 -21.19 -0.87 8.05
C LYS A 527 -19.74 -0.38 8.20
N SER A 528 -19.51 0.55 9.11
CA SER A 528 -18.20 1.18 9.32
C SER A 528 -17.86 1.33 10.81
N VAL A 529 -16.57 1.42 11.12
CA VAL A 529 -16.06 1.83 12.43
C VAL A 529 -15.32 3.15 12.28
N GLU A 530 -15.73 4.16 13.02
CA GLU A 530 -15.00 5.41 13.18
C GLU A 530 -14.06 5.32 14.38
N ALA A 531 -12.83 5.77 14.19
CA ALA A 531 -11.85 6.04 15.23
C ALA A 531 -11.57 7.53 15.26
N GLU A 532 -12.10 8.21 16.30
CA GLU A 532 -11.88 9.63 16.56
C GLU A 532 -10.63 9.78 17.44
N PRO A 533 -9.48 10.26 16.93
CA PRO A 533 -8.25 10.40 17.71
C PRO A 533 -8.34 11.63 18.61
N LYS A 534 -8.75 11.43 19.86
CA LYS A 534 -8.85 12.52 20.84
C LYS A 534 -7.50 12.86 21.44
N GLY A 535 -7.18 14.15 21.42
CA GLY A 535 -5.99 14.71 22.04
C GLY A 535 -5.36 15.77 21.17
N ILE A 536 -4.48 16.57 21.77
CA ILE A 536 -3.81 17.65 21.07
C ILE A 536 -2.41 17.22 20.71
N ILE A 537 -2.02 17.52 19.47
CA ILE A 537 -0.66 17.40 19.00
C ILE A 537 0.01 18.76 19.15
N THR A 538 1.23 18.77 19.65
CA THR A 538 2.04 19.97 19.87
C THR A 538 3.41 19.81 19.19
N LEU A 539 3.79 20.80 18.38
CA LEU A 539 5.13 20.93 17.83
C LEU A 539 5.73 22.25 18.30
N GLU A 540 6.89 22.21 18.93
CA GLU A 540 7.64 23.37 19.39
C GLU A 540 8.91 23.51 18.55
N LEU A 541 9.19 24.75 18.12
CA LEU A 541 10.42 25.13 17.41
C LEU A 541 11.20 26.13 18.30
N PRO A 542 12.08 25.64 19.20
CA PRO A 542 12.76 26.49 20.19
C PRO A 542 13.56 27.65 19.58
N LYS A 543 14.19 27.43 18.41
CA LYS A 543 14.94 28.47 17.66
C LYS A 543 14.08 29.73 17.44
N HIS A 544 12.80 29.54 17.15
CA HIS A 544 11.86 30.62 16.83
C HIS A 544 10.99 31.03 18.01
N ASN A 545 11.05 30.30 19.13
CA ASN A 545 10.17 30.47 20.29
C ASN A 545 8.68 30.39 19.88
N GLU A 546 8.38 29.42 19.02
CA GLU A 546 7.05 29.15 18.46
C GLU A 546 6.56 27.76 18.84
N ALA A 547 5.24 27.65 18.99
CA ALA A 547 4.57 26.38 19.20
C ALA A 547 3.34 26.31 18.31
N TYR A 548 3.11 25.12 17.76
CA TYR A 548 2.01 24.80 16.88
C TYR A 548 1.15 23.73 17.53
N THR A 549 -0.17 23.89 17.52
CA THR A 549 -1.07 22.85 18.01
C THR A 549 -2.15 22.52 17.00
N TRP A 550 -2.54 21.24 16.93
CA TRP A 550 -3.66 20.76 16.13
C TRP A 550 -4.26 19.46 16.69
N THR A 551 -5.34 19.00 16.09
CA THR A 551 -5.93 17.67 16.32
C THR A 551 -5.95 16.87 15.03
N ASN A 552 -5.80 15.55 15.11
CA ASN A 552 -5.82 14.69 13.92
C ASN A 552 -7.24 14.46 13.37
N PRO A 553 -7.40 14.17 12.07
CA PRO A 553 -8.70 13.88 11.47
C PRO A 553 -9.27 12.55 11.98
N THR A 554 -10.58 12.36 11.86
CA THR A 554 -11.23 11.08 12.15
C THR A 554 -10.85 10.06 11.09
N CYS A 555 -10.50 8.85 11.52
CA CYS A 555 -10.26 7.71 10.64
C CYS A 555 -11.51 6.82 10.62
N CYS A 556 -11.91 6.33 9.46
CA CYS A 556 -13.06 5.45 9.29
C CYS A 556 -12.65 4.21 8.50
N VAL A 557 -12.98 3.03 9.03
CA VAL A 557 -12.81 1.75 8.35
C VAL A 557 -14.18 1.31 7.85
N HIS A 558 -14.33 1.23 6.53
CA HIS A 558 -15.57 0.86 5.86
C HIS A 558 -15.64 -0.65 5.58
N ASN A 559 -16.85 -1.13 5.27
CA ASN A 559 -17.13 -2.51 4.86
C ASN A 559 -16.72 -3.57 5.89
N ILE A 560 -16.76 -3.23 7.17
CA ILE A 560 -16.40 -4.16 8.27
C ILE A 560 -17.37 -5.34 8.44
N ILE A 561 -18.49 -5.37 7.71
CA ILE A 561 -19.41 -6.51 7.68
C ILE A 561 -19.20 -7.37 6.44
N VAL A 562 -19.30 -6.76 5.25
CA VAL A 562 -19.25 -7.41 3.93
C VAL A 562 -18.56 -6.47 2.95
N GLY A 563 -17.71 -7.03 2.10
CA GLY A 563 -16.95 -6.29 1.08
C GLY A 563 -15.49 -6.08 1.47
N GLN A 564 -14.71 -5.48 0.57
CA GLN A 564 -13.31 -5.16 0.82
C GLN A 564 -13.22 -4.01 1.83
N LEU A 565 -12.43 -4.21 2.88
CA LEU A 565 -12.10 -3.18 3.87
C LEU A 565 -11.30 -2.07 3.20
N TRP A 566 -11.68 -0.83 3.45
CA TRP A 566 -10.91 0.34 3.04
C TRP A 566 -11.00 1.43 4.10
N ILE A 567 -10.01 2.32 4.08
CA ILE A 567 -9.83 3.37 5.08
C ILE A 567 -10.09 4.72 4.46
N GLU A 568 -10.81 5.55 5.20
CA GLU A 568 -10.99 6.95 4.91
C GLU A 568 -10.50 7.81 6.08
N GLN A 569 -10.07 9.04 5.78
CA GLN A 569 -9.88 10.07 6.80
C GLN A 569 -10.67 11.32 6.42
N TYR A 570 -11.42 11.87 7.37
CA TYR A 570 -12.20 13.09 7.19
C TYR A 570 -12.25 13.93 8.46
N GLY A 571 -12.59 15.20 8.29
CA GLY A 571 -12.72 16.16 9.37
C GLY A 571 -11.95 17.44 9.11
N SER A 572 -11.98 18.34 10.08
CA SER A 572 -11.28 19.62 10.02
C SER A 572 -10.08 19.59 10.95
N VAL A 573 -8.92 19.98 10.43
CA VAL A 573 -7.68 20.13 11.17
C VAL A 573 -7.32 21.62 11.16
N GLU A 574 -7.17 22.22 12.33
CA GLU A 574 -6.69 23.60 12.46
C GLU A 574 -5.32 23.59 13.13
N VAL A 575 -4.28 23.98 12.39
CA VAL A 575 -2.93 24.19 12.91
C VAL A 575 -2.79 25.64 13.31
N ILE A 576 -2.47 25.90 14.57
CA ILE A 576 -2.39 27.25 15.15
C ILE A 576 -0.97 27.52 15.59
N ASN A 577 -0.33 28.60 15.10
CA ASN A 577 0.90 29.12 15.67
C ASN A 577 0.58 30.07 16.83
N HIS A 578 0.96 29.69 18.05
CA HIS A 578 0.64 30.46 19.26
C HIS A 578 1.46 31.74 19.44
N ARG A 579 2.58 31.87 18.72
CA ARG A 579 3.44 33.06 18.79
C ARG A 579 2.99 34.13 17.79
N THR A 580 2.78 33.74 16.53
CA THR A 580 2.47 34.68 15.45
C THR A 580 0.97 34.90 15.26
N GLY A 581 0.13 33.97 15.73
CA GLY A 581 -1.32 33.98 15.56
C GLY A 581 -1.79 33.50 14.18
N GLU A 582 -0.88 33.06 13.33
CA GLU A 582 -1.19 32.45 12.03
C GLU A 582 -1.91 31.11 12.20
N LYS A 583 -2.77 30.79 11.23
CA LYS A 583 -3.54 29.54 11.25
C LYS A 583 -3.53 28.87 9.89
N CYS A 584 -3.41 27.54 9.87
CA CYS A 584 -3.73 26.73 8.70
C CYS A 584 -4.99 25.93 8.96
N CYS A 585 -6.01 26.10 8.12
CA CYS A 585 -7.27 25.36 8.21
C CYS A 585 -7.32 24.34 7.08
N LEU A 586 -7.32 23.05 7.42
CA LEU A 586 -7.36 21.91 6.51
C LEU A 586 -8.69 21.16 6.65
N SER A 587 -9.24 20.73 5.52
CA SER A 587 -10.48 19.97 5.42
C SER A 587 -10.19 18.68 4.69
N PHE A 588 -10.16 17.58 5.44
CA PHE A 588 -10.13 16.22 4.91
C PHE A 588 -11.54 15.87 4.46
N LYS A 589 -11.73 15.70 3.15
CA LYS A 589 -13.04 15.52 2.55
C LYS A 589 -13.51 14.08 2.70
N PRO A 590 -14.77 13.85 3.12
CA PRO A 590 -15.37 12.53 3.00
C PRO A 590 -15.68 12.22 1.53
N CYS A 591 -15.72 10.94 1.20
CA CYS A 591 -15.85 10.34 -0.13
C CYS A 591 -17.10 10.87 -0.86
N GLY A 592 -18.15 11.18 -0.10
CA GLY A 592 -19.44 11.66 -0.61
C GLY A 592 -20.19 10.56 -1.37
N LEU A 593 -21.38 10.90 -1.90
CA LEU A 593 -22.26 9.93 -2.58
C LEU A 593 -21.69 9.38 -3.91
N PHE A 594 -20.68 10.05 -4.49
CA PHE A 594 -20.15 9.74 -5.83
C PHE A 594 -18.62 9.51 -5.86
N GLY A 595 -17.96 9.42 -4.69
CA GLY A 595 -16.53 9.10 -4.59
C GLY A 595 -15.54 10.17 -5.09
N LYS A 596 -16.01 11.27 -5.66
CA LYS A 596 -15.14 12.31 -6.28
C LYS A 596 -14.20 13.01 -5.31
N GLU A 597 -14.53 13.02 -4.04
CA GLU A 597 -13.79 13.73 -2.99
C GLU A 597 -12.89 12.80 -2.19
N LEU A 598 -12.80 11.52 -2.58
CA LEU A 598 -12.05 10.51 -1.85
C LEU A 598 -10.59 10.93 -1.67
N HIS A 599 -10.17 10.93 -0.40
CA HIS A 599 -8.84 11.30 0.09
C HIS A 599 -8.42 12.77 -0.12
N LYS A 600 -9.28 13.62 -0.70
CA LYS A 600 -8.93 15.01 -0.93
C LYS A 600 -8.72 15.75 0.39
N VAL A 601 -7.68 16.58 0.41
CA VAL A 601 -7.43 17.56 1.45
C VAL A 601 -7.43 18.91 0.79
N GLU A 602 -8.24 19.84 1.30
CA GLU A 602 -8.23 21.23 0.86
C GLU A 602 -8.13 22.14 2.07
N GLY A 603 -7.45 23.26 1.95
CA GLY A 603 -7.29 24.19 3.04
C GLY A 603 -6.76 25.54 2.62
N TYR A 604 -6.39 26.33 3.62
CA TYR A 604 -5.79 27.64 3.42
C TYR A 604 -5.01 28.09 4.64
N ILE A 605 -4.06 29.00 4.43
CA ILE A 605 -3.31 29.68 5.49
C ILE A 605 -3.88 31.09 5.68
N LEU A 606 -4.13 31.44 6.94
CA LEU A 606 -4.49 32.78 7.41
C LEU A 606 -3.29 33.42 8.08
N ASP A 607 -3.00 34.66 7.70
CA ASP A 607 -2.04 35.49 8.42
C ASP A 607 -2.64 36.02 9.75
N LYS A 608 -1.84 36.75 10.52
CA LYS A 608 -2.26 37.41 11.77
C LYS A 608 -3.47 38.34 11.62
N SER A 609 -3.70 38.88 10.42
CA SER A 609 -4.83 39.77 10.10
C SER A 609 -6.07 38.99 9.66
N LYS A 610 -6.04 37.65 9.77
CA LYS A 610 -7.06 36.72 9.27
C LYS A 610 -7.28 36.82 7.76
N LYS A 611 -6.29 37.32 7.02
CA LYS A 611 -6.32 37.36 5.55
C LYS A 611 -5.79 36.02 5.03
N LYS A 612 -6.51 35.46 4.05
CA LYS A 612 -6.06 34.28 3.33
C LYS A 612 -4.85 34.62 2.47
N VAL A 613 -3.72 33.98 2.75
CA VAL A 613 -2.46 34.20 2.01
C VAL A 613 -2.17 33.08 1.02
N TYR A 614 -2.60 31.86 1.30
CA TYR A 614 -2.42 30.71 0.42
C TYR A 614 -3.59 29.72 0.51
N ASN A 615 -3.78 28.96 -0.56
CA ASN A 615 -4.66 27.80 -0.61
C ASN A 615 -3.81 26.53 -0.68
N LEU A 616 -4.16 25.53 0.13
CA LEU A 616 -3.56 24.20 0.08
C LEU A 616 -4.56 23.22 -0.54
N TYR A 617 -4.06 22.27 -1.32
CA TYR A 617 -4.88 21.19 -1.86
C TYR A 617 -4.03 19.95 -2.15
N GLY A 618 -4.65 18.78 -2.18
CA GLY A 618 -3.94 17.53 -2.39
C GLY A 618 -4.78 16.31 -2.08
N LYS A 619 -4.10 15.18 -1.92
CA LYS A 619 -4.66 13.97 -1.35
C LYS A 619 -3.72 13.44 -0.28
N TRP A 620 -4.24 13.11 0.90
CA TRP A 620 -3.41 12.62 2.01
C TRP A 620 -2.76 11.27 1.72
N THR A 621 -3.19 10.57 0.67
CA THR A 621 -2.59 9.31 0.19
C THR A 621 -1.50 9.50 -0.87
N GLU A 622 -1.26 10.72 -1.35
CA GLU A 622 -0.37 10.98 -2.50
C GLU A 622 0.56 12.18 -2.27
N CYS A 623 0.01 13.38 -2.11
CA CYS A 623 0.77 14.62 -2.11
C CYS A 623 -0.04 15.83 -1.60
N MET A 624 0.66 16.91 -1.28
CA MET A 624 0.10 18.20 -0.91
C MET A 624 0.79 19.33 -1.67
N TYR A 625 -0.02 20.20 -2.27
CA TYR A 625 0.38 21.39 -3.01
C TYR A 625 -0.12 22.66 -2.33
N ILE A 626 0.50 23.77 -2.67
CA ILE A 626 0.09 25.11 -2.29
C ILE A 626 0.06 26.03 -3.51
N VAL A 627 -0.89 26.97 -3.52
CA VAL A 627 -1.07 27.94 -4.61
C VAL A 627 -1.62 29.25 -4.05
N ASP A 628 -1.45 30.35 -4.77
CA ASP A 628 -2.04 31.62 -4.36
C ASP A 628 -3.59 31.57 -4.41
N PRO A 629 -4.28 32.35 -3.55
CA PRO A 629 -5.73 32.29 -3.46
C PRO A 629 -6.48 32.68 -4.73
N ALA A 630 -5.95 33.63 -5.52
CA ALA A 630 -6.64 34.13 -6.71
C ALA A 630 -6.64 33.08 -7.83
N THR A 631 -5.51 32.39 -8.02
CA THR A 631 -5.39 31.27 -8.95
C THR A 631 -6.28 30.11 -8.54
N PHE A 632 -6.31 29.76 -7.25
CA PHE A 632 -7.19 28.69 -6.74
C PHE A 632 -8.67 28.97 -6.99
N GLU A 633 -9.12 30.20 -6.72
CA GLU A 633 -10.52 30.59 -6.95
C GLU A 633 -10.90 30.61 -8.43
N THR A 634 -9.97 31.01 -9.30
CA THR A 634 -10.16 31.01 -10.76
C THR A 634 -10.32 29.58 -11.28
N TYR A 635 -9.43 28.67 -10.87
CA TYR A 635 -9.52 27.25 -11.21
C TYR A 635 -10.86 26.65 -10.75
N ARG A 636 -11.24 26.90 -9.49
CA ARG A 636 -12.50 26.36 -8.92
C ARG A 636 -13.75 26.86 -9.63
N LYS A 637 -13.76 28.10 -10.13
CA LYS A 637 -14.88 28.64 -10.91
C LYS A 637 -14.98 27.96 -12.28
N ASN A 638 -13.86 27.72 -12.93
CA ASN A 638 -13.80 27.05 -14.24
C ASN A 638 -14.25 25.59 -14.13
N ASP A 639 -13.81 24.88 -13.08
CA ASP A 639 -14.22 23.50 -12.83
C ASP A 639 -15.73 23.38 -12.57
N LYS A 640 -16.30 24.29 -11.76
CA LYS A 640 -17.76 24.35 -11.55
C LYS A 640 -18.53 24.59 -12.84
N LYS A 641 -18.08 25.53 -13.68
CA LYS A 641 -18.71 25.84 -14.97
C LYS A 641 -18.67 24.63 -15.92
N ALA A 642 -17.52 23.96 -16.02
CA ALA A 642 -17.36 22.74 -16.81
C ALA A 642 -18.25 21.58 -16.29
N SER A 643 -18.50 21.52 -14.98
CA SER A 643 -19.37 20.51 -14.37
C SER A 643 -20.88 20.78 -14.61
N GLU A 644 -21.29 22.05 -14.68
CA GLU A 644 -22.67 22.46 -15.00
C GLU A 644 -22.99 22.26 -16.48
N ASP A 645 -22.04 22.57 -17.37
CA ASP A 645 -22.15 22.34 -18.82
C ASP A 645 -22.24 20.83 -19.15
N LYS A 646 -21.64 19.95 -18.32
CA LYS A 646 -21.77 18.49 -18.45
C LYS A 646 -23.10 17.94 -17.90
N LYS A 647 -23.80 18.66 -17.01
CA LYS A 647 -25.10 18.23 -16.45
C LYS A 647 -26.28 18.54 -17.36
N SER A 648 -26.17 19.56 -18.22
CA SER A 648 -27.22 19.87 -19.20
C SER A 648 -27.34 18.84 -20.33
N SER A 649 -26.37 17.92 -20.49
CA SER A 649 -26.35 16.89 -21.55
C SER A 649 -26.73 15.47 -21.11
N LYS A 650 -27.12 15.24 -19.84
CA LYS A 650 -27.51 13.90 -19.34
C LYS A 650 -28.81 13.96 -18.53
N GLN A 651 -29.94 13.83 -19.21
CA GLN A 651 -31.17 13.30 -18.63
C GLN A 651 -31.37 11.85 -19.09
N ALA A 652 -31.78 11.00 -18.15
CA ALA A 652 -32.14 9.57 -18.25
C ALA A 652 -31.02 8.53 -18.02
N SER A 653 -30.82 8.13 -16.75
CA SER A 653 -30.89 6.73 -16.28
C SER A 653 -30.54 6.69 -14.77
N ASP A 654 -31.51 6.28 -13.96
CA ASP A 654 -31.37 6.00 -12.52
C ASP A 654 -30.97 4.53 -12.34
N SER A 655 -29.84 4.28 -11.68
CA SER A 655 -29.52 3.01 -11.04
C SER A 655 -28.63 3.28 -9.83
N GLU A 656 -29.20 3.09 -8.63
CA GLU A 656 -28.49 3.11 -7.35
C GLU A 656 -27.60 1.86 -7.21
N GLU A 657 -26.32 1.97 -7.57
CA GLU A 657 -25.25 1.09 -7.11
C GLU A 657 -24.18 1.93 -6.41
N THR A 658 -23.75 1.49 -5.23
CA THR A 658 -22.63 2.09 -4.49
C THR A 658 -21.35 2.01 -5.33
N PRO A 659 -20.72 3.13 -5.71
CA PRO A 659 -19.59 3.12 -6.62
C PRO A 659 -18.31 2.62 -5.94
N GLN A 660 -17.58 1.75 -6.66
CA GLN A 660 -16.16 1.50 -6.38
C GLN A 660 -15.33 2.68 -6.90
N PRO A 661 -14.44 3.28 -6.09
CA PRO A 661 -13.67 4.45 -6.50
C PRO A 661 -12.41 4.06 -7.29
N GLY A 662 -12.45 4.28 -8.61
CA GLY A 662 -11.24 4.43 -9.43
C GLY A 662 -10.66 5.82 -9.19
N GLY A 663 -9.38 5.90 -8.80
CA GLY A 663 -8.72 7.16 -8.47
C GLY A 663 -8.44 8.01 -9.72
N ASP A 664 -9.18 9.10 -9.88
CA ASP A 664 -8.76 10.20 -10.77
C ASP A 664 -7.42 10.75 -10.26
N SER A 665 -6.40 10.81 -11.10
CA SER A 665 -5.13 11.48 -10.78
C SER A 665 -5.39 12.96 -10.49
N LEU A 666 -4.83 13.48 -9.39
CA LEU A 666 -5.00 14.89 -9.00
C LEU A 666 -4.44 15.81 -10.11
N GLU A 667 -5.28 16.66 -10.70
CA GLU A 667 -4.84 17.69 -11.64
C GLU A 667 -4.11 18.79 -10.87
N VAL A 668 -2.86 19.08 -11.25
CA VAL A 668 -2.05 20.11 -10.61
C VAL A 668 -2.43 21.47 -11.20
N ILE A 669 -2.88 22.38 -10.35
CA ILE A 669 -3.21 23.76 -10.72
C ILE A 669 -1.91 24.46 -11.15
N PRO A 670 -1.83 25.05 -12.35
CA PRO A 670 -0.63 25.76 -12.80
C PRO A 670 -0.18 26.85 -11.80
N GLY A 671 1.12 26.95 -11.56
CA GLY A 671 1.69 27.85 -10.55
C GLY A 671 1.69 27.30 -9.11
N SER A 672 1.26 26.05 -8.91
CA SER A 672 1.35 25.40 -7.60
C SER A 672 2.77 24.97 -7.25
N GLN A 673 3.11 25.08 -5.97
CA GLN A 673 4.34 24.56 -5.37
C GLN A 673 4.04 23.25 -4.64
N LEU A 674 4.88 22.23 -4.83
CA LEU A 674 4.79 20.97 -4.08
C LEU A 674 5.34 21.18 -2.66
N LEU A 675 4.58 20.78 -1.64
CA LEU A 675 5.01 20.81 -0.23
C LEU A 675 5.41 19.44 0.29
N TRP A 676 4.69 18.40 -0.11
CA TRP A 676 4.95 17.03 0.33
C TRP A 676 4.42 16.01 -0.70
N ARG A 677 5.12 14.88 -0.81
CA ARG A 677 4.70 13.71 -1.57
C ARG A 677 5.05 12.46 -0.77
N ILE A 678 4.12 11.50 -0.74
CA ILE A 678 4.34 10.23 -0.07
C ILE A 678 5.46 9.43 -0.78
N ALA A 679 6.30 8.75 0.00
CA ALA A 679 7.22 7.77 -0.56
C ALA A 679 6.43 6.58 -1.14
N PRO A 680 6.84 6.04 -2.30
CA PRO A 680 6.22 4.82 -2.81
C PRO A 680 6.46 3.67 -1.83
N ARG A 681 5.45 2.83 -1.64
CA ARG A 681 5.58 1.64 -0.81
C ARG A 681 6.58 0.65 -1.42
N PRO A 682 7.31 -0.10 -0.60
CA PRO A 682 8.20 -1.13 -1.11
C PRO A 682 7.38 -2.23 -1.81
N VAL A 683 7.98 -2.90 -2.80
CA VAL A 683 7.29 -3.88 -3.67
C VAL A 683 6.65 -5.03 -2.88
N ASN A 684 7.25 -5.41 -1.76
CA ASN A 684 6.77 -6.45 -0.85
C ASN A 684 5.71 -5.96 0.17
N SER A 685 5.34 -4.67 0.16
CA SER A 685 4.44 -4.07 1.16
C SER A 685 3.12 -4.82 1.28
N ALA A 686 2.50 -5.21 0.16
CA ALA A 686 1.24 -5.97 0.15
C ALA A 686 1.32 -7.33 0.87
N GLN A 687 2.51 -7.95 0.89
CA GLN A 687 2.78 -9.19 1.61
C GLN A 687 3.13 -8.93 3.08
N MET A 688 3.45 -7.69 3.44
CA MET A 688 3.95 -7.28 4.74
C MET A 688 2.98 -6.27 5.37
N TYR A 689 1.70 -6.65 5.45
CA TYR A 689 0.63 -5.87 6.09
C TYR A 689 0.42 -4.45 5.51
N ASN A 690 0.86 -4.19 4.27
CA ASN A 690 0.88 -2.87 3.64
C ASN A 690 1.77 -1.84 4.37
N PHE A 691 2.84 -2.29 5.03
CA PHE A 691 3.77 -1.43 5.75
C PHE A 691 4.60 -0.55 4.80
N THR A 692 4.90 0.68 5.23
CA THR A 692 5.97 1.47 4.63
C THR A 692 7.33 0.92 5.05
N THR A 693 8.41 1.32 4.38
CA THR A 693 9.77 0.96 4.81
C THR A 693 10.04 1.42 6.25
N PHE A 694 9.53 2.60 6.63
CA PHE A 694 9.62 3.10 8.00
C PHE A 694 8.91 2.18 8.99
N ALA A 695 7.68 1.74 8.68
CA ALA A 695 6.91 0.86 9.55
C ALA A 695 7.54 -0.53 9.74
N MET A 696 8.19 -1.09 8.70
CA MET A 696 8.89 -2.37 8.80
C MET A 696 10.06 -2.35 9.78
N GLN A 697 10.63 -1.19 10.05
CA GLN A 697 11.80 -1.01 10.94
C GLN A 697 11.40 -0.84 12.42
N LEU A 698 10.12 -0.59 12.71
CA LEU A 698 9.69 -0.20 14.07
C LEU A 698 9.81 -1.31 15.11
N ASN A 699 9.66 -2.57 14.69
CA ASN A 699 9.73 -3.71 15.60
C ASN A 699 11.04 -4.52 15.47
N GLU A 700 12.01 -3.99 14.73
CA GLU A 700 13.36 -4.57 14.66
C GLU A 700 13.98 -4.63 16.06
N LEU A 701 14.56 -5.79 16.39
CA LEU A 701 15.25 -6.03 17.65
C LEU A 701 16.54 -6.78 17.36
N ASP A 702 17.66 -6.12 17.64
CA ASP A 702 18.99 -6.72 17.68
C ASP A 702 19.53 -6.73 19.12
N LYS A 703 20.72 -7.30 19.30
CA LYS A 703 21.36 -7.45 20.63
C LYS A 703 21.79 -6.12 21.24
N GLU A 704 22.07 -5.10 20.43
CA GLU A 704 22.51 -3.79 20.91
C GLU A 704 21.31 -3.02 21.45
N ILE A 705 20.20 -3.05 20.73
CA ILE A 705 18.91 -2.51 21.17
C ILE A 705 18.44 -3.24 22.43
N GLU A 706 18.43 -4.58 22.42
CA GLU A 706 17.99 -5.39 23.57
C GLU A 706 18.77 -5.07 24.86
N ALA A 707 20.05 -4.72 24.75
CA ALA A 707 20.90 -4.38 25.89
C ALA A 707 20.57 -3.04 26.55
N VAL A 708 19.88 -2.12 25.85
CA VAL A 708 19.66 -0.74 26.32
C VAL A 708 18.20 -0.38 26.56
N ILE A 709 17.24 -1.08 25.93
CA ILE A 709 15.81 -0.79 26.09
C ILE A 709 15.27 -1.27 27.44
N PRO A 710 14.22 -0.65 28.00
CA PRO A 710 13.55 -1.16 29.18
C PRO A 710 12.79 -2.45 28.86
N LYS A 711 12.60 -3.31 29.89
CA LYS A 711 11.76 -4.52 29.78
C LYS A 711 10.29 -4.29 29.40
N THR A 712 9.85 -3.04 29.39
CA THR A 712 8.50 -2.60 29.01
C THR A 712 8.40 -2.20 27.53
N ASP A 713 9.51 -2.22 26.77
CA ASP A 713 9.52 -1.83 25.37
C ASP A 713 8.76 -2.84 24.49
N SER A 714 7.95 -2.30 23.57
CA SER A 714 7.07 -3.07 22.68
C SER A 714 7.80 -4.14 21.85
N ARG A 715 9.09 -3.97 21.56
CA ARG A 715 9.89 -4.97 20.83
C ARG A 715 10.05 -6.30 21.58
N LEU A 716 9.98 -6.26 22.91
CA LEU A 716 10.07 -7.42 23.79
C LEU A 716 8.72 -8.10 24.02
N ARG A 717 7.64 -7.55 23.45
CA ARG A 717 6.29 -8.05 23.66
C ARG A 717 6.05 -9.36 22.87
N PRO A 718 5.79 -10.49 23.54
CA PRO A 718 5.87 -11.81 22.91
C PRO A 718 4.74 -12.12 21.92
N ASP A 719 3.52 -11.61 22.13
CA ASP A 719 2.40 -11.81 21.19
C ASP A 719 2.63 -11.10 19.85
N ILE A 720 3.19 -9.90 19.87
CA ILE A 720 3.58 -9.16 18.67
C ILE A 720 4.70 -9.89 17.93
N ARG A 721 5.75 -10.31 18.65
CA ARG A 721 6.90 -11.01 18.05
C ARG A 721 6.51 -12.35 17.42
N ALA A 722 5.68 -13.13 18.10
CA ALA A 722 5.18 -14.39 17.56
C ALA A 722 4.39 -14.16 16.25
N MET A 723 3.53 -13.13 16.22
CA MET A 723 2.76 -12.79 15.02
C MET A 723 3.65 -12.31 13.86
N GLU A 724 4.66 -11.49 14.15
CA GLU A 724 5.63 -11.02 13.17
C GLU A 724 6.44 -12.16 12.53
N ASN A 725 6.74 -13.19 13.32
CA ASN A 725 7.40 -14.41 12.87
C ASN A 725 6.46 -15.42 12.19
N GLY A 726 5.16 -15.12 12.09
CA GLY A 726 4.16 -15.96 11.45
C GLY A 726 3.54 -17.04 12.34
N ASP A 727 3.84 -17.06 13.63
CA ASP A 727 3.27 -18.01 14.60
C ASP A 727 2.01 -17.43 15.27
N ILE A 728 0.87 -17.61 14.59
CA ILE A 728 -0.43 -17.05 15.01
C ILE A 728 -1.00 -17.76 16.24
N ASP A 729 -0.70 -19.04 16.41
CA ASP A 729 -1.17 -19.82 17.55
C ASP A 729 -0.47 -19.36 18.83
N LEU A 730 0.87 -19.26 18.80
CA LEU A 730 1.65 -18.71 19.91
C LEU A 730 1.28 -17.25 20.19
N ALA A 731 1.10 -16.44 19.16
CA ALA A 731 0.67 -15.04 19.32
C ALA A 731 -0.70 -14.94 20.02
N SER A 732 -1.63 -15.85 19.70
CA SER A 732 -2.95 -15.88 20.32
C SER A 732 -2.91 -16.33 21.78
N GLU A 733 -2.07 -17.32 22.09
CA GLU A 733 -1.84 -17.79 23.47
C GLU A 733 -1.20 -16.69 24.34
N GLU A 734 -0.11 -16.08 23.85
CA GLU A 734 0.61 -15.03 24.56
C GLU A 734 -0.25 -13.80 24.76
N LYS A 735 -1.03 -13.39 23.74
CA LYS A 735 -1.96 -12.26 23.87
C LYS A 735 -2.96 -12.49 24.99
N LYS A 736 -3.53 -13.69 25.06
CA LYS A 736 -4.45 -14.07 26.13
C LYS A 736 -3.77 -14.02 27.50
N ARG A 737 -2.56 -14.58 27.62
CA ARG A 737 -1.75 -14.59 28.85
C ARG A 737 -1.47 -13.17 29.35
N LEU A 738 -1.04 -12.28 28.46
CA LEU A 738 -0.76 -10.86 28.75
C LEU A 738 -2.01 -10.10 29.21
N GLU A 739 -3.13 -10.25 28.50
CA GLU A 739 -4.40 -9.60 28.86
C GLU A 739 -4.96 -10.13 30.20
N GLU A 740 -4.76 -11.41 30.52
CA GLU A 740 -5.10 -11.99 31.82
C GLU A 740 -4.19 -11.48 32.94
N LYS A 741 -2.86 -11.42 32.72
CA LYS A 741 -1.88 -10.84 33.66
C LYS A 741 -2.25 -9.39 33.99
N GLN A 742 -2.55 -8.57 32.98
CA GLN A 742 -2.98 -7.18 33.16
C GLN A 742 -4.28 -7.07 33.97
N ARG A 743 -5.30 -7.89 33.65
CA ARG A 743 -6.58 -7.90 34.38
C ARG A 743 -6.39 -8.30 35.85
N ALA A 744 -5.55 -9.30 36.12
CA ALA A 744 -5.21 -9.72 37.47
C ALA A 744 -4.46 -8.61 38.24
N ALA A 745 -3.46 -7.98 37.62
CA ALA A 745 -2.71 -6.88 38.22
C ALA A 745 -3.61 -5.68 38.57
N ARG A 746 -4.55 -5.33 37.68
CA ARG A 746 -5.57 -4.30 37.95
C ARG A 746 -6.48 -4.68 39.11
N LYS A 747 -6.96 -5.92 39.17
CA LYS A 747 -7.82 -6.41 40.26
C LYS A 747 -7.10 -6.43 41.60
N ASN A 748 -5.79 -6.71 41.60
CA ASN A 748 -4.97 -6.65 42.81
C ASN A 748 -4.78 -5.20 43.27
N ARG A 749 -4.47 -4.26 42.35
CA ARG A 749 -4.40 -2.83 42.67
C ARG A 749 -5.72 -2.25 43.17
N SER A 750 -6.88 -2.70 42.67
CA SER A 750 -8.17 -2.25 43.20
C SER A 750 -8.48 -2.75 44.61
N LYS A 751 -7.70 -3.72 45.12
CA LYS A 751 -7.84 -4.28 46.48
C LYS A 751 -6.82 -3.71 47.45
N SER A 752 -5.76 -3.07 46.95
CA SER A 752 -4.83 -2.26 47.74
C SER A 752 -5.17 -0.77 47.57
N ASP A 753 -4.66 0.09 48.43
CA ASP A 753 -4.72 1.55 48.22
C ASP A 753 -3.59 2.02 47.27
N ASP A 754 -2.96 1.11 46.52
CA ASP A 754 -1.86 1.44 45.62
C ASP A 754 -2.39 2.01 44.30
N GLU A 755 -2.18 3.31 44.10
CA GLU A 755 -2.39 3.94 42.80
C GLU A 755 -1.28 3.55 41.81
N TRP A 756 -1.67 3.31 40.56
CA TRP A 756 -0.69 3.07 39.50
C TRP A 756 0.04 4.37 39.17
N LYS A 757 1.35 4.40 39.41
CA LYS A 757 2.21 5.57 39.15
C LYS A 757 2.82 5.48 37.76
N MET A 758 2.50 6.45 36.89
CA MET A 758 3.20 6.61 35.61
C MET A 758 4.66 6.96 35.84
N ARG A 759 5.52 6.47 34.94
CA ARG A 759 6.96 6.65 35.08
C ARG A 759 7.46 7.83 34.29
N TRP A 760 7.03 7.97 33.04
CA TRP A 760 7.66 8.88 32.10
C TRP A 760 6.75 10.03 31.68
N PHE A 761 5.48 10.01 32.05
CA PHE A 761 4.53 11.09 31.76
C PHE A 761 3.70 11.46 32.99
N HIS A 762 3.30 12.72 33.09
CA HIS A 762 2.38 13.20 34.12
C HIS A 762 1.26 14.04 33.49
N GLN A 763 0.10 14.06 34.14
CA GLN A 763 -1.00 14.91 33.67
C GLN A 763 -0.70 16.38 34.00
N GLY A 764 -0.92 17.26 33.03
CA GLY A 764 -0.75 18.70 33.20
C GLY A 764 -1.50 19.49 32.13
N PRO A 765 -1.68 20.81 32.31
CA PRO A 765 -2.21 21.65 31.25
C PRO A 765 -1.16 21.82 30.15
N ASN A 766 -1.57 21.65 28.89
CA ASN A 766 -0.76 21.99 27.74
C ASN A 766 -0.36 23.48 27.82
N PRO A 767 0.94 23.82 27.73
CA PRO A 767 1.43 25.17 28.03
C PRO A 767 0.95 26.24 27.05
N HIS A 768 0.42 25.85 25.88
CA HIS A 768 0.04 26.80 24.82
C HIS A 768 -1.47 27.04 24.73
N ASN A 769 -2.29 26.04 25.05
CA ASN A 769 -3.76 26.17 24.95
C ASN A 769 -4.53 25.83 26.25
N GLY A 770 -3.84 25.40 27.30
CA GLY A 770 -4.43 25.11 28.61
C GLY A 770 -5.31 23.85 28.69
N SER A 771 -5.42 23.07 27.61
CA SER A 771 -6.14 21.79 27.62
C SER A 771 -5.40 20.75 28.48
N GLN A 772 -6.12 19.75 28.99
CA GLN A 772 -5.49 18.66 29.73
C GLN A 772 -4.68 17.76 28.78
N ASP A 773 -3.43 17.47 29.16
CA ASP A 773 -2.48 16.69 28.36
C ASP A 773 -1.61 15.78 29.26
N TRP A 774 -0.79 14.94 28.61
CA TRP A 774 0.23 14.12 29.26
C TRP A 774 1.62 14.62 28.87
N LEU A 775 2.30 15.24 29.82
CA LEU A 775 3.59 15.88 29.62
C LEU A 775 4.73 14.93 29.99
N PHE A 776 5.77 14.91 29.17
CA PHE A 776 6.96 14.08 29.39
C PHE A 776 7.69 14.50 30.68
N SER A 777 8.09 13.50 31.45
CA SER A 777 8.89 13.60 32.66
C SER A 777 10.29 13.12 32.31
N ASN A 778 11.29 14.00 32.38
CA ASN A 778 12.68 13.68 32.07
C ASN A 778 13.17 12.41 32.77
N GLY A 779 14.27 11.83 32.28
CA GLY A 779 14.98 10.70 32.91
C GLY A 779 14.83 9.36 32.20
N TYR A 780 13.93 9.24 31.22
CA TYR A 780 13.81 8.02 30.41
C TYR A 780 15.14 7.65 29.72
N TRP A 781 15.81 8.65 29.14
CA TRP A 781 17.05 8.49 28.40
C TRP A 781 18.29 8.28 29.28
N ASP A 782 18.16 8.39 30.60
CA ASP A 782 19.26 8.16 31.56
C ASP A 782 19.52 6.66 31.81
N ARG A 783 18.63 5.79 31.29
CA ARG A 783 18.72 4.32 31.31
C ARG A 783 18.71 3.65 32.70
N ASP A 784 18.27 4.35 33.75
CA ASP A 784 17.99 3.72 35.05
C ASP A 784 16.59 3.10 35.08
N TYR A 785 16.54 1.79 34.84
CA TYR A 785 15.30 1.01 34.74
C TYR A 785 15.08 0.03 35.89
N SER A 786 15.78 0.23 37.01
CA SER A 786 15.80 -0.69 38.16
C SER A 786 14.42 -0.96 38.78
N GLN A 787 13.45 -0.05 38.64
CA GLN A 787 12.11 -0.14 39.27
C GLN A 787 10.94 -0.19 38.28
N LEU A 788 11.14 -0.71 37.07
CA LEU A 788 10.07 -0.79 36.07
C LEU A 788 9.06 -1.93 36.34
N PRO A 789 7.78 -1.75 35.96
CA PRO A 789 6.77 -2.79 36.10
C PRO A 789 7.08 -3.99 35.21
N ASP A 790 6.77 -5.19 35.68
CA ASP A 790 6.81 -6.40 34.86
C ASP A 790 5.43 -6.64 34.22
N ILE A 791 5.34 -6.35 32.92
CA ILE A 791 4.07 -6.35 32.17
C ILE A 791 3.96 -7.49 31.15
N TYR A 792 5.07 -8.13 30.76
CA TYR A 792 5.09 -9.23 29.79
C TYR A 792 5.03 -10.62 30.42
#